data_AF-A0AB37C8R2-F1
#
_entry.id   AF-A0AB37C8R2-F1
#
_cell.length_a   1.000
_cell.length_b   1.000
_cell.length_c   1.000
_cell.angle_alpha   90.00
_cell.angle_beta   90.00
_cell.angle_gamma   90.00
#
_symmetry.space_group_name_H-M   'P 1'
#
loop_
_entity.id
_entity.type
_entity.pdbx_description
1 polymer ?
#
loop_
_entity_poly.entity_id
_entity_poly.type
_entity_poly.pdbx_seq_one_letter_code
_entity_poly.pdbx_strand_id
1 'polypeptide(L)'
;MNKKYFKEVLGNKKTLKNLGINVFIWITLSFLLVFLGESFHRGSIENGKDFLDNQTTVFLLNYLIFLMITSIAFFFKKTRMVYGIISTILMGFYMASGVILGFRGTPLIWADMFSFKEGLAIAGNYLNLNILKYAVIALVIIIAILVLLWFSERYKSRNKVINLYGFIILPLSILAVGAFYGNAKGSIEVYRWDLPVSYERNGFMYSFLDTAAGFKVKEPSDYNKASIEKIKNDIIEEAQLASNDTKMASAMPAEFPNIIIVQLESFMDLDRINGLTFTEDPIPTFRKIASESTNGFLKVPTYGGGTVRSEFEVLTGLSTDYLPVGEIPNNNILKKQPVESLAYILHDYRYGTNVIHNYEGNFYNRDTVYPNLGFDKYISMEYMDKPTNADWQYPEDVLNIEPIEDIISNNEKPQFIYNVTVESHGGYSSSDFENYTVDGDLDQEEKNELQCYIDKLRGVDEYIKELLDYVESSGEPTVIAMFGDHLPSLKIINDDESVLKDGNKYLADFFIWDNIGLPKENVNMEAEEFTTYILEKLNMVAGVMPTFHNACKDDENYKEDFELLQYDMLFGNKYILNENKNKYEKTNMKMGLKEITLNNYDIKDDILTVTGDNFNYKSKIIINGKIKETNFIDENTLTTTEIPSNIKNISVGQIGKYDKILSSSNSLEIK
;
A
#
# COMPACT_ATOMS: atom_id res chain seq x y z
N MET A 1 50.15 13.59 14.84
CA MET A 1 50.09 12.11 14.91
C MET A 1 51.51 11.56 14.80
N ASN A 2 51.99 10.79 15.78
CA ASN A 2 53.43 10.58 16.05
C ASN A 2 54.09 9.54 15.10
N LYS A 3 55.21 9.85 14.43
CA LYS A 3 55.97 8.92 13.54
C LYS A 3 56.34 7.60 14.24
N LYS A 4 56.53 7.63 15.55
CA LYS A 4 56.82 6.47 16.40
C LYS A 4 55.65 5.46 16.43
N TYR A 5 54.41 5.97 16.36
CA TYR A 5 53.18 5.18 16.34
C TYR A 5 53.04 4.37 15.04
N PHE A 6 53.23 4.97 13.88
CA PHE A 6 53.17 4.24 12.59
C PHE A 6 54.21 3.11 12.51
N LYS A 7 55.41 3.32 13.06
CA LYS A 7 56.46 2.29 13.15
C LYS A 7 56.07 1.12 14.06
N GLU A 8 55.39 1.39 15.16
CA GLU A 8 54.92 0.38 16.12
C GLU A 8 53.76 -0.45 15.56
N VAL A 9 52.88 0.17 14.77
CA VAL A 9 51.77 -0.48 14.06
C VAL A 9 52.27 -1.37 12.90
N LEU A 10 53.15 -0.86 12.05
CA LEU A 10 53.71 -1.58 10.91
C LEU A 10 54.71 -2.69 11.33
N GLY A 11 55.23 -2.62 12.56
CA GLY A 11 56.16 -3.62 13.11
C GLY A 11 55.52 -4.94 13.56
N ASN A 12 54.19 -5.00 13.71
CA ASN A 12 53.50 -6.20 14.19
C ASN A 12 53.02 -7.10 13.03
N LYS A 13 53.92 -7.93 12.50
CA LYS A 13 53.67 -8.86 11.37
C LYS A 13 52.40 -9.73 11.56
N LYS A 14 52.05 -10.12 12.79
CA LYS A 14 50.86 -10.94 13.08
C LYS A 14 49.56 -10.15 12.88
N THR A 15 49.57 -8.85 13.20
CA THR A 15 48.40 -7.98 13.03
C THR A 15 48.16 -7.67 11.54
N LEU A 16 49.23 -7.40 10.79
CA LEU A 16 49.17 -7.22 9.33
C LEU A 16 48.68 -8.48 8.60
N LYS A 17 49.17 -9.66 8.98
CA LYS A 17 48.72 -10.94 8.40
C LYS A 17 47.22 -11.18 8.65
N ASN A 18 46.74 -10.95 9.88
CA ASN A 18 45.33 -11.11 10.21
C ASN A 18 44.44 -10.10 9.48
N LEU A 19 44.89 -8.86 9.32
CA LEU A 19 44.19 -7.87 8.52
C LEU A 19 44.10 -8.29 7.06
N GLY A 20 45.21 -8.73 6.45
CA GLY A 20 45.21 -9.21 5.07
C GLY A 20 44.25 -10.37 4.85
N ILE A 21 44.19 -11.31 5.80
CA ILE A 21 43.21 -12.41 5.79
C ILE A 21 41.78 -11.86 5.90
N ASN A 22 41.52 -10.91 6.80
CA ASN A 22 40.19 -10.33 6.98
C ASN A 22 39.73 -9.55 5.74
N VAL A 23 40.62 -8.78 5.11
CA VAL A 23 40.34 -8.05 3.86
C VAL A 23 40.09 -9.04 2.71
N PHE A 24 40.90 -10.10 2.59
CA PHE A 24 40.71 -11.12 1.57
C PHE A 24 39.36 -11.86 1.73
N ILE A 25 39.01 -12.26 2.95
CA ILE A 25 37.70 -12.86 3.26
C ILE A 25 36.59 -11.86 2.93
N TRP A 26 36.71 -10.61 3.36
CA TRP A 26 35.70 -9.58 3.13
C TRP A 26 35.43 -9.36 1.63
N ILE A 27 36.48 -9.26 0.81
CA ILE A 27 36.33 -9.09 -0.65
C ILE A 27 35.70 -10.33 -1.28
N THR A 28 36.27 -11.51 -1.06
CA THR A 28 35.84 -12.74 -1.76
C THR A 28 34.46 -13.22 -1.31
N LEU A 29 34.18 -13.19 0.00
CA LEU A 29 32.91 -13.62 0.53
C LEU A 29 31.78 -12.63 0.20
N SER A 30 32.06 -11.31 0.17
CA SER A 30 31.03 -10.34 -0.22
C SER A 30 30.61 -10.50 -1.69
N PHE A 31 31.53 -10.87 -2.58
CA PHE A 31 31.18 -11.16 -3.96
C PHE A 31 30.23 -12.35 -4.04
N LEU A 32 30.55 -13.45 -3.35
CA LEU A 32 29.69 -14.63 -3.27
C LEU A 32 28.33 -14.30 -2.65
N LEU A 33 28.29 -13.51 -1.59
CA LEU A 33 27.04 -13.14 -0.92
C LEU A 33 26.16 -12.24 -1.80
N VAL A 34 26.74 -11.29 -2.54
CA VAL A 34 25.98 -10.46 -3.49
C VAL A 34 25.43 -11.31 -4.62
N PHE A 35 26.24 -12.22 -5.18
CA PHE A 35 25.76 -13.18 -6.18
C PHE A 35 24.58 -14.01 -5.66
N LEU A 36 24.72 -14.63 -4.49
CA LEU A 36 23.64 -15.41 -3.88
C LEU A 36 22.41 -14.55 -3.54
N GLY A 37 22.62 -13.34 -3.03
CA GLY A 37 21.55 -12.38 -2.72
C GLY A 37 20.75 -12.01 -3.95
N GLU A 38 21.42 -11.65 -5.04
CA GLU A 38 20.77 -11.38 -6.34
C GLU A 38 20.04 -12.61 -6.88
N SER A 39 20.62 -13.81 -6.78
CA SER A 39 19.94 -15.05 -7.15
C SER A 39 18.66 -15.29 -6.35
N PHE A 40 18.68 -15.06 -5.04
CA PHE A 40 17.49 -15.20 -4.20
C PHE A 40 16.42 -14.15 -4.55
N HIS A 41 16.82 -12.90 -4.72
CA HIS A 41 15.91 -11.82 -5.09
C HIS A 41 15.23 -12.09 -6.44
N ARG A 42 15.95 -12.67 -7.40
CA ARG A 42 15.49 -12.98 -8.76
C ARG A 42 14.83 -14.37 -8.91
N GLY A 43 14.64 -15.08 -7.80
CA GLY A 43 14.00 -16.39 -7.76
C GLY A 43 14.88 -17.58 -8.19
N SER A 44 16.00 -17.39 -8.89
CA SER A 44 16.86 -18.50 -9.32
C SER A 44 18.36 -18.15 -9.43
N ILE A 45 19.21 -19.18 -9.32
CA ILE A 45 20.65 -19.06 -9.55
C ILE A 45 20.95 -18.69 -11.00
N GLU A 46 20.16 -19.21 -11.94
CA GLU A 46 20.30 -18.96 -13.37
C GLU A 46 20.06 -17.47 -13.69
N ASN A 47 19.01 -16.87 -13.12
CA ASN A 47 18.72 -15.45 -13.28
C ASN A 47 19.80 -14.57 -12.63
N GLY A 48 20.35 -14.97 -11.48
CA GLY A 48 21.47 -14.26 -10.87
C GLY A 48 22.76 -14.33 -11.71
N LYS A 49 22.99 -15.46 -12.40
CA LYS A 49 24.09 -15.60 -13.35
C LYS A 49 23.86 -14.75 -14.61
N ASP A 50 22.65 -14.74 -15.14
CA ASP A 50 22.28 -13.91 -16.29
C ASP A 50 22.53 -12.42 -15.99
N PHE A 51 22.14 -11.95 -14.80
CA PHE A 51 22.42 -10.58 -14.36
C PHE A 51 23.93 -10.29 -14.27
N LEU A 52 24.73 -11.23 -13.73
CA LEU A 52 26.19 -11.08 -13.69
C LEU A 52 26.81 -10.99 -15.09
N ASP A 53 26.36 -11.84 -16.02
CA ASP A 53 26.93 -11.97 -17.37
C ASP A 53 26.47 -10.82 -18.29
N ASN A 54 25.18 -10.45 -18.27
CA ASN A 54 24.60 -9.45 -19.17
C ASN A 54 24.62 -8.02 -18.61
N GLN A 55 24.63 -7.86 -17.28
CA GLN A 55 24.61 -6.55 -16.62
C GLN A 55 25.78 -6.38 -15.64
N THR A 56 26.95 -6.88 -16.03
CA THR A 56 28.17 -6.93 -15.21
C THR A 56 28.51 -5.59 -14.54
N THR A 57 28.39 -4.49 -15.26
CA THR A 57 28.68 -3.14 -14.73
C THR A 57 27.81 -2.84 -13.52
N VAL A 58 26.51 -3.14 -13.60
CA VAL A 58 25.57 -2.82 -12.51
C VAL A 58 25.67 -3.84 -11.38
N PHE A 59 25.97 -5.11 -11.68
CA PHE A 59 26.33 -6.10 -10.66
C PHE A 59 27.54 -5.63 -9.82
N LEU A 60 28.60 -5.15 -10.47
CA LEU A 60 29.79 -4.65 -9.78
C LEU A 60 29.48 -3.42 -8.92
N LEU A 61 28.56 -2.57 -9.33
CA LEU A 61 28.09 -1.45 -8.50
C LEU A 61 27.43 -1.95 -7.20
N ASN A 62 26.51 -2.93 -7.30
CA ASN A 62 25.88 -3.54 -6.14
C ASN A 62 26.91 -4.20 -5.21
N TYR A 63 27.91 -4.88 -5.79
CA TYR A 63 29.02 -5.45 -5.04
C TYR A 63 29.85 -4.39 -4.29
N LEU A 64 30.17 -3.26 -4.93
CA LEU A 64 30.90 -2.17 -4.29
C LEU A 64 30.09 -1.50 -3.17
N ILE A 65 28.77 -1.36 -3.36
CA ILE A 65 27.85 -0.86 -2.32
C ILE A 65 27.87 -1.82 -1.12
N PHE A 66 27.78 -3.13 -1.34
CA PHE A 66 27.84 -4.13 -0.28
C PHE A 66 29.17 -4.07 0.49
N LEU A 67 30.29 -3.93 -0.22
CA LEU A 67 31.60 -3.71 0.40
C LEU A 67 31.60 -2.42 1.24
N MET A 68 31.11 -1.31 0.70
CA MET A 68 31.04 -0.03 1.42
C MET A 68 30.29 -0.16 2.75
N ILE A 69 29.11 -0.78 2.77
CA ILE A 69 28.33 -0.97 4.00
C ILE A 69 29.07 -1.89 4.99
N THR A 70 29.58 -3.02 4.51
CA THR A 70 30.27 -4.00 5.36
C THR A 70 31.65 -3.54 5.84
N SER A 71 32.25 -2.52 5.20
CA SER A 71 33.53 -1.93 5.62
C SER A 71 33.50 -1.37 7.05
N ILE A 72 32.30 -1.04 7.56
CA ILE A 72 32.08 -0.60 8.95
C ILE A 72 32.60 -1.63 9.96
N ALA A 73 32.61 -2.92 9.60
CA ALA A 73 33.15 -3.99 10.45
C ALA A 73 34.62 -3.77 10.87
N PHE A 74 35.41 -3.06 10.07
CA PHE A 74 36.83 -2.79 10.36
C PHE A 74 37.05 -1.77 11.49
N PHE A 75 36.01 -1.04 11.94
CA PHE A 75 36.09 -0.24 13.15
C PHE A 75 36.02 -1.07 14.44
N PHE A 76 35.59 -2.34 14.34
CA PHE A 76 35.36 -3.19 15.49
C PHE A 76 36.49 -4.18 15.69
N LYS A 77 36.79 -4.46 16.97
CA LYS A 77 37.79 -5.46 17.38
C LYS A 77 37.45 -6.87 16.87
N LYS A 78 36.15 -7.16 16.74
CA LYS A 78 35.59 -8.43 16.28
C LYS A 78 35.09 -8.27 14.83
N THR A 79 35.99 -7.87 13.94
CA THR A 79 35.69 -7.57 12.53
C THR A 79 34.90 -8.68 11.86
N ARG A 80 35.30 -9.95 12.00
CA ARG A 80 34.58 -11.07 11.35
C ARG A 80 33.16 -11.26 11.88
N MET A 81 32.96 -11.10 13.19
CA MET A 81 31.61 -11.20 13.75
C MET A 81 30.74 -10.04 13.25
N VAL A 82 31.25 -8.81 13.32
CA VAL A 82 30.48 -7.63 12.88
C VAL A 82 30.20 -7.69 11.39
N TYR A 83 31.16 -8.12 10.57
CA TYR A 83 30.96 -8.42 9.16
C TYR A 83 29.84 -9.45 8.99
N GLY A 84 29.90 -10.58 9.69
CA GLY A 84 28.85 -11.61 9.65
C GLY A 84 27.46 -11.08 10.04
N ILE A 85 27.37 -10.23 11.07
CA ILE A 85 26.10 -9.60 11.48
C ILE A 85 25.56 -8.70 10.37
N ILE A 86 26.38 -7.77 9.86
CA ILE A 86 25.97 -6.84 8.80
C ILE A 86 25.57 -7.61 7.54
N SER A 87 26.37 -8.59 7.12
CA SER A 87 26.08 -9.43 5.96
C SER A 87 24.80 -10.25 6.14
N THR A 88 24.51 -10.74 7.34
CA THR A 88 23.25 -11.44 7.64
C THR A 88 22.05 -10.52 7.47
N ILE A 89 22.14 -9.28 7.97
CA ILE A 89 21.08 -8.27 7.81
C ILE A 89 20.85 -7.95 6.34
N LEU A 90 21.93 -7.71 5.57
CA LEU A 90 21.84 -7.43 4.13
C LEU A 90 21.24 -8.62 3.35
N MET A 91 21.63 -9.85 3.67
CA MET A 91 21.02 -11.05 3.08
C MET A 91 19.54 -11.18 3.45
N GLY A 92 19.15 -10.79 4.67
CA GLY A 92 17.74 -10.72 5.07
C GLY A 92 16.93 -9.77 4.20
N PHE A 93 17.49 -8.61 3.84
CA PHE A 93 16.86 -7.68 2.91
C PHE A 93 16.71 -8.26 1.49
N TYR A 94 17.75 -8.91 0.96
CA TYR A 94 17.67 -9.62 -0.33
C TYR A 94 16.56 -10.68 -0.34
N MET A 95 16.51 -11.52 0.70
CA MET A 95 15.49 -12.57 0.83
C MET A 95 14.09 -11.99 0.98
N ALA A 96 13.93 -10.97 1.83
CA ALA A 96 12.65 -10.28 2.01
C ALA A 96 12.17 -9.67 0.68
N SER A 97 13.07 -9.07 -0.10
CA SER A 97 12.73 -8.53 -1.42
C SER A 97 12.25 -9.59 -2.39
N GLY A 98 12.94 -10.74 -2.51
CA GLY A 98 12.50 -11.83 -3.38
C GLY A 98 11.14 -12.41 -2.98
N VAL A 99 10.91 -12.60 -1.68
CA VAL A 99 9.62 -13.08 -1.15
C VAL A 99 8.49 -12.08 -1.43
N ILE A 100 8.73 -10.80 -1.14
CA ILE A 100 7.73 -9.74 -1.36
C ILE A 100 7.45 -9.57 -2.86
N LEU A 101 8.48 -9.59 -3.70
CA LEU A 101 8.32 -9.52 -5.16
C LEU A 101 7.43 -10.65 -5.68
N GLY A 102 7.62 -11.88 -5.20
CA GLY A 102 6.78 -13.02 -5.58
C GLY A 102 5.33 -12.95 -5.09
N PHE A 103 5.02 -12.14 -4.08
CA PHE A 103 3.67 -12.04 -3.51
C PHE A 103 2.84 -10.86 -4.03
N ARG A 104 3.47 -9.69 -4.20
CA ARG A 104 2.77 -8.45 -4.56
C ARG A 104 3.25 -7.84 -5.88
N GLY A 105 4.03 -8.60 -6.65
CA GLY A 105 4.62 -8.14 -7.91
C GLY A 105 5.58 -6.97 -7.79
N THR A 106 5.94 -6.48 -6.59
CA THR A 106 6.83 -5.32 -6.39
C THR A 106 7.91 -5.60 -5.33
N PRO A 107 9.18 -5.23 -5.57
CA PRO A 107 10.30 -5.56 -4.68
C PRO A 107 10.25 -4.76 -3.36
N LEU A 108 11.10 -5.13 -2.39
CA LEU A 108 11.20 -4.39 -1.13
C LEU A 108 11.84 -3.01 -1.38
N ILE A 109 11.14 -1.94 -0.99
CA ILE A 109 11.54 -0.55 -1.16
C ILE A 109 11.71 0.16 0.20
N TRP A 110 12.32 1.35 0.19
CA TRP A 110 12.53 2.13 1.42
C TRP A 110 11.22 2.45 2.16
N ALA A 111 10.14 2.75 1.43
CA ALA A 111 8.85 3.06 2.04
C ALA A 111 8.28 1.90 2.88
N ASP A 112 8.60 0.64 2.54
CA ASP A 112 8.17 -0.54 3.30
C ASP A 112 8.74 -0.58 4.72
N MET A 113 9.83 0.14 4.99
CA MET A 113 10.38 0.25 6.35
C MET A 113 9.43 0.96 7.31
N PHE A 114 8.49 1.75 6.78
CA PHE A 114 7.42 2.37 7.56
C PHE A 114 6.15 1.52 7.64
N SER A 115 6.05 0.46 6.82
CA SER A 115 4.92 -0.48 6.73
C SER A 115 5.28 -1.90 7.21
N PHE A 116 6.44 -2.05 7.87
CA PHE A 116 7.01 -3.37 8.16
C PHE A 116 6.09 -4.21 9.05
N LYS A 117 5.35 -3.57 9.96
CA LYS A 117 4.37 -4.26 10.80
C LYS A 117 3.24 -4.79 9.91
N GLU A 118 2.67 -3.97 9.06
CA GLU A 118 1.58 -4.34 8.16
C GLU A 118 1.96 -5.53 7.28
N GLY A 119 3.16 -5.49 6.68
CA GLY A 119 3.72 -6.58 5.87
C GLY A 119 3.91 -7.90 6.65
N LEU A 120 4.34 -7.85 7.91
CA LEU A 120 4.48 -9.05 8.74
C LEU A 120 3.17 -9.79 9.00
N ALA A 121 2.07 -9.06 9.17
CA ALA A 121 0.77 -9.72 9.39
C ALA A 121 0.17 -10.31 8.12
N ILE A 122 0.44 -9.70 6.96
CA ILE A 122 0.10 -10.32 5.68
C ILE A 122 0.90 -11.62 5.56
N ALA A 123 2.22 -11.55 5.79
CA ALA A 123 3.11 -12.72 5.76
C ALA A 123 2.67 -13.84 6.72
N GLY A 124 2.10 -13.50 7.89
CA GLY A 124 1.58 -14.46 8.87
C GLY A 124 0.57 -15.45 8.29
N ASN A 125 -0.22 -15.04 7.30
CA ASN A 125 -1.21 -15.89 6.64
C ASN A 125 -0.59 -16.88 5.65
N TYR A 126 0.63 -16.59 5.16
CA TYR A 126 1.35 -17.42 4.18
C TYR A 126 2.42 -18.32 4.84
N LEU A 127 2.71 -18.11 6.13
CA LEU A 127 3.72 -18.88 6.85
C LEU A 127 3.13 -20.19 7.42
N ASN A 128 3.30 -21.28 6.68
CA ASN A 128 3.01 -22.61 7.24
C ASN A 128 4.02 -23.00 8.34
N LEU A 129 3.65 -23.97 9.19
CA LEU A 129 4.48 -24.45 10.31
C LEU A 129 5.85 -25.00 9.86
N ASN A 130 5.95 -25.51 8.63
CA ASN A 130 7.21 -26.02 8.10
C ASN A 130 8.17 -24.87 7.75
N ILE A 131 7.67 -23.80 7.10
CA ILE A 131 8.45 -22.59 6.80
C ILE A 131 8.96 -21.98 8.10
N LEU A 132 8.11 -21.86 9.13
CA LEU A 132 8.52 -21.36 10.44
C LEU A 132 9.60 -22.23 11.08
N LYS A 133 9.47 -23.55 11.01
CA LYS A 133 10.47 -24.51 11.49
C LYS A 133 11.82 -24.35 10.77
N TYR A 134 11.81 -24.24 9.44
CA TYR A 134 13.03 -24.02 8.66
C TYR A 134 13.67 -22.66 8.96
N ALA A 135 12.87 -21.60 9.13
CA ALA A 135 13.34 -20.28 9.53
C ALA A 135 14.02 -20.30 10.90
N VAL A 136 13.46 -21.02 11.88
CA VAL A 136 14.09 -21.20 13.20
C VAL A 136 15.40 -21.98 13.10
N ILE A 137 15.45 -23.06 12.31
CA ILE A 137 16.69 -23.82 12.08
C ILE A 137 17.77 -22.93 11.45
N ALA A 138 17.42 -22.16 10.43
CA ALA A 138 18.32 -21.21 9.78
C ALA A 138 18.84 -20.17 10.77
N LEU A 139 17.98 -19.61 11.63
CA LEU A 139 18.35 -18.66 12.67
C LEU A 139 19.35 -19.27 13.67
N VAL A 140 19.13 -20.52 14.11
CA VAL A 140 20.05 -21.23 15.01
C VAL A 140 21.41 -21.44 14.34
N ILE A 141 21.44 -21.82 13.06
CA ILE A 141 22.69 -21.99 12.29
C ILE A 141 23.43 -20.66 12.17
N ILE A 142 22.72 -19.57 11.86
CA ILE A 142 23.29 -18.21 11.80
C ILE A 142 23.90 -17.84 13.15
N ILE A 143 23.19 -18.03 14.26
CA ILE A 143 23.70 -17.75 15.61
C ILE A 143 24.95 -18.60 15.90
N ALA A 144 24.94 -19.89 15.57
CA ALA A 144 26.09 -20.77 15.75
C ALA A 144 27.31 -20.28 14.94
N ILE A 145 27.12 -19.88 13.68
CA ILE A 145 28.17 -19.29 12.84
C ILE A 145 28.69 -17.99 13.47
N LEU A 146 27.82 -17.09 13.91
CA LEU A 146 28.22 -15.83 14.56
C LEU A 146 29.03 -16.08 15.84
N VAL A 147 28.65 -17.08 16.64
CA VAL A 147 29.39 -17.52 17.83
C VAL A 147 30.77 -18.09 17.46
N LEU A 148 30.86 -18.93 16.41
CA LEU A 148 32.13 -19.44 15.92
C LEU A 148 33.04 -18.31 15.41
N LEU A 149 32.49 -17.34 14.68
CA LEU A 149 33.20 -16.15 14.21
C LEU A 149 33.72 -15.32 15.38
N TRP A 150 32.94 -15.17 16.45
CA TRP A 150 33.37 -14.50 17.69
C TRP A 150 34.60 -15.17 18.30
N PHE A 151 34.65 -16.50 18.37
CA PHE A 151 35.79 -17.23 18.93
C PHE A 151 36.99 -17.31 17.96
N SER A 152 36.77 -17.14 16.66
CA SER A 152 37.83 -17.18 15.64
C SER A 152 38.81 -16.00 15.76
N GLU A 153 38.37 -14.84 16.27
CA GLU A 153 39.19 -13.64 16.40
C GLU A 153 39.72 -13.44 17.83
N ARG A 154 40.94 -13.91 18.07
CA ARG A 154 41.63 -13.82 19.36
C ARG A 154 42.44 -12.53 19.50
N TYR A 155 41.79 -11.37 19.56
CA TYR A 155 42.45 -10.11 19.93
C TYR A 155 42.46 -9.95 21.47
N LYS A 156 43.65 -9.93 22.08
CA LYS A 156 43.80 -9.82 23.55
C LYS A 156 43.50 -8.42 24.13
N SER A 157 43.60 -7.34 23.35
CA SER A 157 43.32 -5.96 23.81
C SER A 157 42.73 -5.08 22.70
N ARG A 158 42.04 -3.98 23.06
CA ARG A 158 41.48 -2.99 22.12
C ARG A 158 42.64 -2.15 21.55
N ASN A 159 43.23 -2.59 20.45
CA ASN A 159 44.37 -1.90 19.86
C ASN A 159 43.92 -0.74 18.97
N LYS A 160 44.45 0.48 19.22
CA LYS A 160 44.24 1.71 18.41
C LYS A 160 44.53 1.53 16.90
N VAL A 161 45.23 0.46 16.55
CA VAL A 161 45.56 0.00 15.20
C VAL A 161 44.33 -0.41 14.38
N ILE A 162 43.36 -1.09 15.01
CA ILE A 162 42.15 -1.56 14.31
C ILE A 162 41.33 -0.36 13.83
N ASN A 163 41.20 0.67 14.67
CA ASN A 163 40.54 1.93 14.30
C ASN A 163 41.22 2.61 13.09
N LEU A 164 42.56 2.57 13.00
CA LEU A 164 43.30 3.20 11.90
C LEU A 164 42.96 2.59 10.54
N TYR A 165 42.73 1.27 10.47
CA TYR A 165 42.37 0.62 9.21
C TYR A 165 40.92 0.89 8.80
N GLY A 166 39.98 0.95 9.76
CA GLY A 166 38.62 1.42 9.48
C GLY A 166 38.60 2.83 8.87
N PHE A 167 39.44 3.74 9.40
CA PHE A 167 39.60 5.10 8.85
C PHE A 167 40.23 5.17 7.45
N ILE A 168 40.82 4.08 6.93
CA ILE A 168 41.37 4.01 5.57
C ILE A 168 40.39 3.28 4.65
N ILE A 169 39.89 2.12 5.09
CA ILE A 169 39.05 1.24 4.27
C ILE A 169 37.70 1.90 3.96
N LEU A 170 37.02 2.49 4.96
CA LEU A 170 35.70 3.10 4.72
C LEU A 170 35.76 4.25 3.69
N PRO A 171 36.65 5.26 3.80
CA PRO A 171 36.77 6.30 2.77
C PRO A 171 37.15 5.76 1.39
N LEU A 172 38.03 4.76 1.32
CA LEU A 172 38.39 4.12 0.05
C LEU A 172 37.19 3.40 -0.59
N SER A 173 36.37 2.70 0.20
CA SER A 173 35.15 2.07 -0.28
C SER A 173 34.12 3.10 -0.77
N ILE A 174 33.95 4.21 -0.05
CA ILE A 174 33.06 5.32 -0.48
C ILE A 174 33.54 5.91 -1.81
N LEU A 175 34.85 6.20 -1.92
CA LEU A 175 35.44 6.73 -3.16
C LEU A 175 35.31 5.73 -4.31
N ALA A 176 35.47 4.43 -4.04
CA ALA A 176 35.29 3.38 -5.05
C ALA A 176 33.86 3.35 -5.59
N VAL A 177 32.85 3.39 -4.70
CA VAL A 177 31.43 3.47 -5.10
C VAL A 177 31.18 4.74 -5.91
N GLY A 178 31.60 5.91 -5.43
CA GLY A 178 31.35 7.19 -6.10
C GLY A 178 32.01 7.28 -7.48
N ALA A 179 33.27 6.82 -7.61
CA ALA A 179 33.97 6.79 -8.89
C ALA A 179 33.34 5.78 -9.86
N PHE A 180 32.95 4.60 -9.37
CA PHE A 180 32.38 3.55 -10.19
C PHE A 180 30.93 3.85 -10.61
N TYR A 181 30.15 4.52 -9.76
CA TYR A 181 28.80 5.01 -10.09
C TYR A 181 28.82 5.91 -11.33
N GLY A 182 29.83 6.79 -11.46
CA GLY A 182 30.00 7.61 -12.67
C GLY A 182 30.12 6.80 -13.96
N ASN A 183 30.75 5.62 -13.90
CA ASN A 183 30.85 4.69 -15.03
C ASN A 183 29.57 3.87 -15.24
N ALA A 184 28.91 3.48 -14.16
CA ALA A 184 27.68 2.68 -14.21
C ALA A 184 26.44 3.48 -14.63
N LYS A 185 26.46 4.81 -14.46
CA LYS A 185 25.29 5.69 -14.70
C LYS A 185 24.62 5.50 -16.07
N GLY A 186 25.40 5.24 -17.13
CA GLY A 186 24.86 5.02 -18.47
C GLY A 186 24.20 3.66 -18.68
N SER A 187 24.37 2.73 -17.74
CA SER A 187 23.77 1.39 -17.75
C SER A 187 22.66 1.23 -16.71
N ILE A 188 22.34 2.28 -15.97
CA ILE A 188 21.27 2.29 -14.98
C ILE A 188 19.98 2.74 -15.66
N GLU A 189 18.94 1.91 -15.57
CA GLU A 189 17.62 2.17 -16.17
C GLU A 189 16.57 2.25 -15.06
N VAL A 190 16.07 3.45 -14.77
CA VAL A 190 15.08 3.67 -13.71
C VAL A 190 13.70 3.88 -14.31
N TYR A 191 12.81 2.93 -14.06
CA TYR A 191 11.39 2.97 -14.39
C TYR A 191 10.61 3.25 -13.10
N ARG A 192 10.16 4.49 -12.92
CA ARG A 192 9.53 4.91 -11.64
C ARG A 192 8.15 4.28 -11.41
N TRP A 193 7.45 3.99 -12.51
CA TRP A 193 6.16 3.31 -12.56
C TRP A 193 6.28 1.78 -12.49
N ASP A 194 7.44 1.21 -12.88
CA ASP A 194 7.70 -0.23 -12.85
C ASP A 194 8.97 -0.56 -12.04
N LEU A 195 8.78 -0.60 -10.72
CA LEU A 195 9.80 -0.95 -9.75
C LEU A 195 10.44 -2.32 -9.98
N PRO A 196 9.69 -3.39 -10.29
CA PRO A 196 10.25 -4.70 -10.66
C PRO A 196 11.28 -4.60 -11.77
N VAL A 197 10.94 -3.95 -12.88
CA VAL A 197 11.88 -3.79 -14.01
C VAL A 197 13.10 -2.98 -13.58
N SER A 198 12.92 -1.93 -12.77
CA SER A 198 14.04 -1.16 -12.21
C SER A 198 14.99 -2.02 -11.37
N TYR A 199 14.46 -2.92 -10.53
CA TYR A 199 15.27 -3.82 -9.70
C TYR A 199 15.91 -4.92 -10.53
N GLU A 200 15.21 -5.43 -11.54
CA GLU A 200 15.73 -6.41 -12.49
C GLU A 200 16.93 -5.85 -13.25
N ARG A 201 16.86 -4.59 -13.72
CA ARG A 201 17.92 -3.89 -14.48
C ARG A 201 19.04 -3.34 -13.62
N ASN A 202 18.77 -3.01 -12.35
CA ASN A 202 19.76 -2.30 -11.53
C ASN A 202 20.29 -3.08 -10.32
N GLY A 203 19.77 -4.27 -10.05
CA GLY A 203 20.09 -5.03 -8.86
C GLY A 203 19.49 -4.43 -7.58
N PHE A 204 19.39 -5.26 -6.55
CA PHE A 204 18.62 -4.93 -5.36
C PHE A 204 19.24 -3.78 -4.54
N MET A 205 20.54 -3.85 -4.25
CA MET A 205 21.16 -2.93 -3.29
C MET A 205 21.19 -1.49 -3.80
N TYR A 206 21.49 -1.29 -5.08
CA TYR A 206 21.41 0.01 -5.72
C TYR A 206 19.97 0.52 -5.68
N SER A 207 19.01 -0.29 -6.15
CA SER A 207 17.61 0.15 -6.28
C SER A 207 16.97 0.46 -4.92
N PHE A 208 17.26 -0.35 -3.89
CA PHE A 208 16.80 -0.07 -2.52
C PHE A 208 17.33 1.26 -1.99
N LEU A 209 18.63 1.53 -2.18
CA LEU A 209 19.22 2.83 -1.80
C LEU A 209 18.71 3.99 -2.64
N ASP A 210 18.41 3.76 -3.93
CA ASP A 210 17.81 4.77 -4.81
C ASP A 210 16.42 5.15 -4.34
N THR A 211 15.58 4.17 -3.96
CA THR A 211 14.27 4.48 -3.34
C THR A 211 14.39 5.25 -2.02
N ALA A 212 15.44 4.98 -1.23
CA ALA A 212 15.72 5.73 0.00
C ALA A 212 16.20 7.16 -0.27
N ALA A 213 17.04 7.36 -1.27
CA ALA A 213 17.55 8.67 -1.67
C ALA A 213 16.47 9.52 -2.36
N GLY A 214 15.64 8.89 -3.19
CA GLY A 214 14.52 9.49 -3.91
C GLY A 214 13.33 9.85 -3.02
N PHE A 215 13.29 9.36 -1.78
CA PHE A 215 12.22 9.60 -0.80
C PHE A 215 12.00 11.10 -0.46
N LYS A 216 12.96 11.98 -0.77
CA LYS A 216 12.76 13.42 -0.63
C LYS A 216 12.24 14.01 -1.95
N VAL A 217 11.02 14.55 -1.93
CA VAL A 217 10.48 15.29 -3.06
C VAL A 217 11.32 16.54 -3.34
N LYS A 218 11.86 16.62 -4.56
CA LYS A 218 12.65 17.76 -5.01
C LYS A 218 11.68 18.87 -5.43
N GLU A 219 11.95 20.09 -4.96
CA GLU A 219 11.24 21.28 -5.42
C GLU A 219 11.44 21.47 -6.94
N PRO A 220 10.35 21.55 -7.73
CA PRO A 220 10.43 21.87 -9.16
C PRO A 220 11.14 23.20 -9.39
N SER A 221 11.89 23.35 -10.49
CA SER A 221 12.70 24.55 -10.75
C SER A 221 11.89 25.83 -10.82
N ASP A 222 10.68 25.73 -11.36
CA ASP A 222 9.79 26.86 -11.62
C ASP A 222 8.76 27.07 -10.51
N TYR A 223 8.90 26.36 -9.39
CA TYR A 223 8.03 26.52 -8.24
C TYR A 223 8.24 27.86 -7.55
N ASN A 224 7.28 28.75 -7.71
CA ASN A 224 7.20 30.02 -7.01
C ASN A 224 5.75 30.54 -7.02
N LYS A 225 5.48 31.59 -6.22
CA LYS A 225 4.13 32.14 -6.12
C LYS A 225 3.57 32.60 -7.47
N ALA A 226 4.38 33.20 -8.35
CA ALA A 226 3.90 33.73 -9.62
C ALA A 226 3.47 32.60 -10.58
N SER A 227 4.19 31.48 -10.60
CA SER A 227 3.81 30.31 -11.40
C SER A 227 2.47 29.72 -10.93
N ILE A 228 2.28 29.56 -9.62
CA ILE A 228 1.01 29.03 -9.07
C ILE A 228 -0.15 30.02 -9.30
N GLU A 229 0.07 31.33 -9.18
CA GLU A 229 -0.96 32.33 -9.49
C GLU A 229 -1.28 32.37 -10.99
N LYS A 230 -0.32 32.06 -11.88
CA LYS A 230 -0.59 31.89 -13.31
C LYS A 230 -1.54 30.71 -13.53
N ILE A 231 -1.18 29.52 -13.04
CA ILE A 231 -2.02 28.31 -13.13
C ILE A 231 -3.42 28.60 -12.58
N LYS A 232 -3.51 29.29 -11.44
CA LYS A 232 -4.80 29.67 -10.85
C LYS A 232 -5.64 30.55 -11.78
N ASN A 233 -5.03 31.54 -12.44
CA ASN A 233 -5.75 32.40 -13.38
C ASN A 233 -6.19 31.62 -14.61
N ASP A 234 -5.33 30.73 -15.12
CA ASP A 234 -5.63 29.84 -16.26
C ASP A 234 -6.86 28.97 -15.92
N ILE A 235 -6.87 28.33 -14.73
CA ILE A 235 -8.03 27.58 -14.19
C ILE A 235 -9.30 28.44 -14.15
N ILE A 236 -9.21 29.69 -13.66
CA ILE A 236 -10.37 30.59 -13.52
C ILE A 236 -10.90 31.04 -14.90
N GLU A 237 -10.01 31.38 -15.82
CA GLU A 237 -10.37 31.84 -17.16
C GLU A 237 -11.07 30.72 -17.94
N GLU A 238 -10.53 29.51 -17.91
CA GLU A 238 -11.12 28.35 -18.58
C GLU A 238 -12.42 27.90 -17.93
N ALA A 239 -12.52 27.91 -16.60
CA ALA A 239 -13.78 27.65 -15.90
C ALA A 239 -14.87 28.68 -16.27
N GLN A 240 -14.51 29.95 -16.46
CA GLN A 240 -15.44 30.98 -16.93
C GLN A 240 -15.84 30.78 -18.39
N LEU A 241 -14.92 30.36 -19.26
CA LEU A 241 -15.22 30.03 -20.66
C LEU A 241 -16.15 28.82 -20.77
N ALA A 242 -15.91 27.76 -20.00
CA ALA A 242 -16.78 26.58 -19.94
C ALA A 242 -18.18 26.92 -19.44
N SER A 243 -18.31 27.84 -18.48
CA SER A 243 -19.61 28.32 -17.99
C SER A 243 -20.42 29.15 -19.00
N ASN A 244 -19.76 29.78 -19.97
CA ASN A 244 -20.40 30.57 -21.03
C ASN A 244 -20.85 29.70 -22.23
N ASP A 245 -20.36 28.47 -22.34
CA ASP A 245 -20.83 27.53 -23.34
C ASP A 245 -22.17 26.93 -22.84
N THR A 246 -23.27 27.32 -23.49
CA THR A 246 -24.67 27.03 -23.11
C THR A 246 -25.06 25.54 -22.98
N LYS A 247 -24.11 24.61 -23.00
CA LYS A 247 -24.31 23.18 -22.70
C LYS A 247 -24.20 22.83 -21.21
N MET A 248 -23.51 23.62 -20.39
CA MET A 248 -23.38 23.40 -18.93
C MET A 248 -24.37 24.21 -18.08
N ALA A 249 -25.12 25.13 -18.69
CA ALA A 249 -26.12 25.95 -18.01
C ALA A 249 -27.47 25.23 -17.86
N SER A 250 -27.47 24.01 -17.33
CA SER A 250 -28.68 23.42 -16.74
C SER A 250 -28.63 23.64 -15.23
N ALA A 251 -29.68 24.25 -14.68
CA ALA A 251 -29.84 24.51 -13.26
C ALA A 251 -29.38 23.31 -12.41
N MET A 252 -28.71 23.58 -11.28
CA MET A 252 -28.42 22.54 -10.28
C MET A 252 -29.65 21.65 -10.10
N PRO A 253 -29.49 20.32 -10.13
CA PRO A 253 -30.63 19.43 -9.96
C PRO A 253 -31.34 19.80 -8.65
N ALA A 254 -32.68 19.68 -8.63
CA ALA A 254 -33.47 20.02 -7.46
C ALA A 254 -33.00 19.22 -6.22
N GLU A 255 -32.45 18.02 -6.46
CA GLU A 255 -31.81 17.12 -5.50
C GLU A 255 -30.57 16.50 -6.14
N PHE A 256 -29.43 16.51 -5.44
CA PHE A 256 -28.23 15.83 -5.90
C PHE A 256 -28.33 14.31 -5.63
N PRO A 257 -27.82 13.45 -6.53
CA PRO A 257 -27.85 12.01 -6.30
C PRO A 257 -26.84 11.57 -5.24
N ASN A 258 -27.07 10.42 -4.63
CA ASN A 258 -26.01 9.70 -3.91
C ASN A 258 -24.88 9.36 -4.89
N ILE A 259 -23.65 9.38 -4.39
CA ILE A 259 -22.46 8.99 -5.16
C ILE A 259 -21.82 7.82 -4.42
N ILE A 260 -21.80 6.65 -5.04
CA ILE A 260 -21.11 5.47 -4.53
C ILE A 260 -19.94 5.20 -5.45
N ILE A 261 -18.73 5.20 -4.90
CA ILE A 261 -17.52 4.78 -5.61
C ILE A 261 -17.03 3.51 -4.95
N VAL A 262 -16.97 2.42 -5.73
CA VAL A 262 -16.50 1.12 -5.29
C VAL A 262 -15.13 0.84 -5.92
N GLN A 263 -14.12 0.71 -5.07
CA GLN A 263 -12.82 0.20 -5.44
C GLN A 263 -12.82 -1.32 -5.28
N LEU A 264 -12.84 -2.05 -6.39
CA LEU A 264 -12.84 -3.51 -6.46
C LEU A 264 -11.39 -4.02 -6.37
N GLU A 265 -11.05 -4.70 -5.29
CA GLU A 265 -9.69 -5.18 -5.03
C GLU A 265 -9.23 -6.21 -6.06
N SER A 266 -8.08 -6.01 -6.70
CA SER A 266 -7.48 -6.94 -7.65
C SER A 266 -8.43 -7.38 -8.78
N PHE A 267 -9.43 -6.58 -9.15
CA PHE A 267 -10.46 -6.97 -10.11
C PHE A 267 -9.96 -6.86 -11.56
N MET A 268 -10.31 -7.86 -12.37
CA MET A 268 -9.95 -7.95 -13.79
C MET A 268 -10.94 -8.85 -14.53
N ASP A 269 -11.41 -8.40 -15.71
CA ASP A 269 -12.11 -9.29 -16.64
C ASP A 269 -11.11 -10.26 -17.29
N LEU A 270 -11.26 -11.56 -17.00
CA LEU A 270 -10.37 -12.62 -17.52
C LEU A 270 -10.47 -12.82 -19.04
N ASP A 271 -11.51 -12.28 -19.70
CA ASP A 271 -11.55 -12.26 -21.17
C ASP A 271 -10.43 -11.40 -21.76
N ARG A 272 -9.73 -10.59 -20.95
CA ARG A 272 -8.54 -9.83 -21.40
C ARG A 272 -7.31 -10.71 -21.61
N ILE A 273 -7.31 -11.96 -21.12
CA ILE A 273 -6.21 -12.90 -21.33
C ILE A 273 -6.50 -13.72 -22.60
N ASN A 274 -5.54 -13.74 -23.53
CA ASN A 274 -5.62 -14.53 -24.74
C ASN A 274 -5.52 -16.04 -24.45
N GLY A 275 -6.30 -16.85 -25.17
CA GLY A 275 -6.20 -18.31 -25.13
C GLY A 275 -6.94 -18.99 -23.98
N LEU A 276 -7.62 -18.24 -23.10
CA LEU A 276 -8.50 -18.81 -22.09
C LEU A 276 -9.89 -19.13 -22.67
N THR A 277 -10.48 -20.20 -22.14
CA THR A 277 -11.88 -20.57 -22.36
C THR A 277 -12.52 -20.93 -21.03
N PHE A 278 -13.83 -20.68 -20.91
CA PHE A 278 -14.57 -20.90 -19.68
C PHE A 278 -15.79 -21.79 -19.92
N THR A 279 -16.06 -22.71 -18.98
CA THR A 279 -17.28 -23.52 -19.02
C THR A 279 -18.52 -22.72 -18.65
N GLU A 280 -18.35 -21.66 -17.87
CA GLU A 280 -19.36 -20.67 -17.49
C GLU A 280 -18.71 -19.29 -17.29
N ASP A 281 -19.48 -18.23 -17.47
CA ASP A 281 -19.01 -16.86 -17.25
C ASP A 281 -18.82 -16.61 -15.73
N PRO A 282 -17.62 -16.23 -15.26
CA PRO A 282 -17.38 -15.97 -13.85
C PRO A 282 -17.90 -14.62 -13.36
N ILE A 283 -18.17 -13.66 -14.25
CA ILE A 283 -18.60 -12.28 -13.93
C ILE A 283 -19.74 -11.78 -14.84
N PRO A 284 -20.85 -12.55 -14.97
CA PRO A 284 -21.92 -12.24 -15.92
C PRO A 284 -22.62 -10.91 -15.61
N THR A 285 -22.74 -10.52 -14.35
CA THR A 285 -23.40 -9.26 -13.96
C THR A 285 -22.54 -8.07 -14.38
N PHE A 286 -21.25 -8.08 -14.02
CA PHE A 286 -20.32 -7.03 -14.41
C PHE A 286 -20.34 -6.79 -15.92
N ARG A 287 -20.16 -7.85 -16.73
CA ARG A 287 -20.09 -7.72 -18.19
C ARG A 287 -21.38 -7.15 -18.79
N LYS A 288 -22.54 -7.60 -18.29
CA LYS A 288 -23.84 -7.06 -18.71
C LYS A 288 -23.95 -5.58 -18.38
N ILE A 289 -23.73 -5.21 -17.11
CA ILE A 289 -23.91 -3.84 -16.63
C ILE A 289 -22.91 -2.89 -17.28
N ALA A 290 -21.65 -3.27 -17.39
CA ALA A 290 -20.63 -2.49 -18.08
C ALA A 290 -21.04 -2.21 -19.53
N SER A 291 -21.51 -3.22 -20.28
CA SER A 291 -21.96 -3.04 -21.68
C SER A 291 -23.16 -2.10 -21.83
N GLU A 292 -23.97 -1.96 -20.78
CA GLU A 292 -25.16 -1.12 -20.73
C GLU A 292 -24.90 0.24 -20.06
N SER A 293 -23.66 0.55 -19.66
CA SER A 293 -23.29 1.73 -18.86
C SER A 293 -22.08 2.47 -19.48
N THR A 294 -21.66 3.59 -18.89
CA THR A 294 -20.35 4.15 -19.21
C THR A 294 -19.27 3.19 -18.73
N ASN A 295 -18.27 2.88 -19.56
CA ASN A 295 -17.23 1.90 -19.25
C ASN A 295 -15.92 2.20 -19.97
N GLY A 296 -14.86 1.52 -19.57
CA GLY A 296 -13.57 1.54 -20.24
C GLY A 296 -12.45 1.11 -19.30
N PHE A 297 -11.25 1.67 -19.52
CA PHE A 297 -10.09 1.42 -18.68
C PHE A 297 -9.66 2.66 -17.90
N LEU A 298 -9.40 2.48 -16.60
CA LEU A 298 -8.59 3.39 -15.80
C LEU A 298 -7.14 2.96 -15.86
N LYS A 299 -6.25 3.88 -16.23
CA LYS A 299 -4.82 3.64 -16.06
C LYS A 299 -4.46 3.90 -14.60
N VAL A 300 -4.07 2.83 -13.91
CA VAL A 300 -3.81 2.81 -12.46
C VAL A 300 -2.31 2.77 -12.16
N PRO A 301 -1.86 3.29 -11.01
CA PRO A 301 -0.44 3.54 -10.73
C PRO A 301 0.30 2.31 -10.19
N THR A 302 -0.32 1.13 -10.24
CA THR A 302 0.17 -0.05 -9.55
C THR A 302 -0.36 -1.35 -10.14
N TYR A 303 0.32 -2.45 -9.83
CA TYR A 303 0.03 -3.81 -10.32
C TYR A 303 0.30 -4.81 -9.20
N GLY A 304 -0.60 -5.76 -8.99
CA GLY A 304 -0.43 -6.87 -8.04
C GLY A 304 -0.44 -6.49 -6.55
N GLY A 305 -0.67 -5.22 -6.23
CA GLY A 305 -0.74 -4.70 -4.88
C GLY A 305 -0.58 -3.19 -4.87
N GLY A 306 -0.80 -2.55 -3.72
CA GLY A 306 -0.65 -1.10 -3.60
C GLY A 306 -1.95 -0.32 -3.75
N THR A 307 -3.11 -0.98 -3.59
CA THR A 307 -4.48 -0.48 -3.40
C THR A 307 -4.62 1.01 -3.05
N VAL A 308 -3.87 1.48 -2.03
CA VAL A 308 -3.94 2.88 -1.54
C VAL A 308 -3.32 3.93 -2.47
N ARG A 309 -2.64 3.51 -3.55
CA ARG A 309 -2.14 4.40 -4.60
C ARG A 309 -3.28 4.80 -5.53
N SER A 310 -4.03 3.83 -6.04
CA SER A 310 -5.25 4.07 -6.81
C SER A 310 -6.28 4.83 -5.98
N GLU A 311 -6.44 4.46 -4.70
CA GLU A 311 -7.29 5.20 -3.73
C GLU A 311 -6.88 6.68 -3.63
N PHE A 312 -5.57 6.96 -3.55
CA PHE A 312 -5.05 8.33 -3.48
C PHE A 312 -5.35 9.12 -4.75
N GLU A 313 -5.08 8.56 -5.93
CA GLU A 313 -5.31 9.26 -7.21
C GLU A 313 -6.80 9.53 -7.41
N VAL A 314 -7.65 8.53 -7.22
CA VAL A 314 -9.10 8.66 -7.36
C VAL A 314 -9.67 9.68 -6.38
N LEU A 315 -9.32 9.60 -5.09
CA LEU A 315 -9.90 10.48 -4.08
C LEU A 315 -9.39 11.92 -4.13
N THR A 316 -8.17 12.17 -4.61
CA THR A 316 -7.54 13.50 -4.53
C THR A 316 -7.38 14.21 -5.87
N GLY A 317 -7.40 13.47 -6.98
CA GLY A 317 -6.99 13.97 -8.30
C GLY A 317 -5.49 14.27 -8.37
N LEU A 318 -4.68 13.83 -7.41
CA LEU A 318 -3.23 13.98 -7.44
C LEU A 318 -2.60 12.71 -7.98
N SER A 319 -1.50 12.82 -8.72
CA SER A 319 -0.85 11.68 -9.37
C SER A 319 0.32 11.15 -8.54
N THR A 320 0.46 9.84 -8.45
CA THR A 320 1.63 9.21 -7.82
C THR A 320 2.90 9.35 -8.65
N ASP A 321 2.82 9.71 -9.93
CA ASP A 321 3.97 9.92 -10.81
C ASP A 321 4.89 11.05 -10.33
N TYR A 322 4.34 12.06 -9.64
CA TYR A 322 5.12 13.17 -9.05
C TYR A 322 5.55 12.91 -7.60
N LEU A 323 5.27 11.72 -7.06
CA LEU A 323 5.74 11.31 -5.73
C LEU A 323 7.07 10.56 -5.83
N PRO A 324 7.79 10.38 -4.70
CA PRO A 324 8.94 9.53 -4.66
C PRO A 324 8.63 8.12 -5.16
N VAL A 325 9.61 7.50 -5.80
CA VAL A 325 9.50 6.11 -6.28
C VAL A 325 9.14 5.19 -5.13
N GLY A 326 8.06 4.43 -5.30
CA GLY A 326 7.58 3.51 -4.26
C GLY A 326 6.83 4.18 -3.10
N GLU A 327 6.54 5.49 -3.16
CA GLU A 327 5.80 6.17 -2.10
C GLU A 327 4.43 5.52 -1.85
N ILE A 328 4.04 5.44 -0.59
CA ILE A 328 2.71 5.01 -0.16
C ILE A 328 2.06 6.24 0.51
N PRO A 329 1.18 6.97 -0.19
CA PRO A 329 0.68 8.28 0.26
C PRO A 329 0.16 8.27 1.69
N ASN A 330 -0.59 7.23 2.07
CA ASN A 330 -1.13 7.04 3.42
C ASN A 330 -0.05 7.09 4.51
N ASN A 331 1.15 6.58 4.24
CA ASN A 331 2.17 6.39 5.26
C ASN A 331 2.99 7.65 5.54
N ASN A 332 3.15 8.56 4.59
CA ASN A 332 4.04 9.70 4.78
C ASN A 332 3.44 11.06 4.45
N ILE A 333 2.33 11.09 3.73
CA ILE A 333 1.68 12.31 3.27
C ILE A 333 0.34 12.43 4.00
N LEU A 334 -0.61 11.55 3.68
CA LEU A 334 -2.01 11.72 4.07
C LEU A 334 -2.24 11.53 5.58
N LYS A 335 -1.48 10.68 6.28
CA LYS A 335 -1.63 10.57 7.75
C LYS A 335 -1.13 11.79 8.52
N LYS A 336 -0.33 12.67 7.88
CA LYS A 336 0.35 13.79 8.55
C LYS A 336 -0.36 15.12 8.37
N GLN A 337 -1.18 15.27 7.33
CA GLN A 337 -1.84 16.54 7.02
C GLN A 337 -3.14 16.36 6.26
N PRO A 338 -4.09 17.29 6.42
CA PRO A 338 -5.24 17.39 5.52
C PRO A 338 -4.83 17.69 4.08
N VAL A 339 -5.48 17.01 3.14
CA VAL A 339 -5.33 17.17 1.69
C VAL A 339 -6.73 17.24 1.09
N GLU A 340 -6.96 18.18 0.16
CA GLU A 340 -8.24 18.25 -0.55
C GLU A 340 -8.53 16.89 -1.21
N SER A 341 -9.76 16.41 -1.03
CA SER A 341 -10.24 15.16 -1.60
C SER A 341 -11.67 15.36 -2.05
N LEU A 342 -12.21 14.39 -2.78
CA LEU A 342 -13.62 14.34 -3.16
C LEU A 342 -14.54 14.50 -1.95
N ALA A 343 -14.20 13.97 -0.77
CA ALA A 343 -15.01 14.13 0.43
C ALA A 343 -15.11 15.61 0.87
N TYR A 344 -13.99 16.35 0.90
CA TYR A 344 -14.02 17.79 1.19
C TYR A 344 -14.79 18.58 0.12
N ILE A 345 -14.65 18.19 -1.14
CA ILE A 345 -15.35 18.84 -2.25
C ILE A 345 -16.87 18.64 -2.10
N LEU A 346 -17.31 17.43 -1.76
CA LEU A 346 -18.73 17.11 -1.61
C LEU A 346 -19.35 17.69 -0.33
N HIS A 347 -18.55 18.06 0.68
CA HIS A 347 -19.03 18.88 1.81
C HIS A 347 -19.56 20.25 1.36
N ASP A 348 -18.96 20.87 0.34
CA ASP A 348 -19.45 22.14 -0.24
C ASP A 348 -20.85 21.97 -0.87
N TYR A 349 -21.20 20.73 -1.28
CA TYR A 349 -22.52 20.32 -1.77
C TYR A 349 -23.41 19.68 -0.68
N ARG A 350 -23.00 19.75 0.58
CA ARG A 350 -23.73 19.25 1.77
C ARG A 350 -23.92 17.73 1.84
N TYR A 351 -23.06 16.97 1.17
CA TYR A 351 -23.08 15.52 1.28
C TYR A 351 -22.66 15.07 2.68
N GLY A 352 -23.21 13.94 3.14
CA GLY A 352 -22.55 13.14 4.18
C GLY A 352 -21.48 12.26 3.54
N THR A 353 -20.27 12.20 4.13
CA THR A 353 -19.14 11.47 3.52
C THR A 353 -18.76 10.25 4.35
N ASN A 354 -18.79 9.07 3.72
CA ASN A 354 -18.64 7.78 4.41
C ASN A 354 -17.62 6.91 3.68
N VAL A 355 -16.83 6.17 4.45
CA VAL A 355 -15.97 5.09 3.92
C VAL A 355 -16.43 3.76 4.47
N ILE A 356 -16.42 2.73 3.62
CA ILE A 356 -16.75 1.35 3.99
C ILE A 356 -15.63 0.43 3.52
N HIS A 357 -15.11 -0.43 4.41
CA HIS A 357 -14.10 -1.42 4.05
C HIS A 357 -14.31 -2.70 4.85
N ASN A 358 -14.59 -3.82 4.19
CA ASN A 358 -14.75 -5.15 4.78
C ASN A 358 -13.43 -5.79 5.24
N TYR A 359 -12.46 -4.97 5.68
CA TYR A 359 -11.21 -5.42 6.27
C TYR A 359 -10.81 -4.55 7.47
N GLU A 360 -9.64 -4.87 8.05
CA GLU A 360 -9.12 -4.27 9.29
C GLU A 360 -8.95 -2.74 9.17
N GLY A 361 -9.59 -1.97 10.06
CA GLY A 361 -9.74 -0.52 9.91
C GLY A 361 -8.44 0.29 10.00
N ASN A 362 -7.42 -0.20 10.70
CA ASN A 362 -6.12 0.46 10.75
C ASN A 362 -5.12 -0.02 9.71
N PHE A 363 -5.52 -0.90 8.81
CA PHE A 363 -4.66 -1.31 7.70
C PHE A 363 -4.37 -0.12 6.77
N TYR A 364 -3.12 -0.01 6.32
CA TYR A 364 -2.60 1.19 5.64
C TYR A 364 -2.85 2.52 6.37
N ASN A 365 -2.96 2.52 7.70
CA ASN A 365 -3.23 3.73 8.49
C ASN A 365 -4.56 4.43 8.13
N ARG A 366 -5.52 3.74 7.51
CA ARG A 366 -6.81 4.28 7.05
C ARG A 366 -7.58 5.04 8.12
N ASP A 367 -7.63 4.51 9.34
CA ASP A 367 -8.23 5.18 10.51
C ASP A 367 -7.66 6.58 10.80
N THR A 368 -6.41 6.84 10.41
CA THR A 368 -5.77 8.16 10.56
C THR A 368 -5.77 9.00 9.29
N VAL A 369 -5.92 8.38 8.12
CA VAL A 369 -5.87 9.01 6.80
C VAL A 369 -7.23 9.57 6.41
N TYR A 370 -8.30 8.78 6.52
CA TYR A 370 -9.64 9.24 6.16
C TYR A 370 -10.12 10.52 6.86
N PRO A 371 -9.80 10.79 8.15
CA PRO A 371 -10.14 12.08 8.73
C PRO A 371 -9.32 13.23 8.14
N ASN A 372 -8.10 12.99 7.64
CA ASN A 372 -7.34 14.00 6.93
C ASN A 372 -7.85 14.22 5.50
N LEU A 373 -8.54 13.23 4.91
CA LEU A 373 -9.23 13.36 3.63
C LEU A 373 -10.64 13.95 3.74
N GLY A 374 -11.15 14.21 4.94
CA GLY A 374 -12.43 14.91 5.11
C GLY A 374 -13.64 14.00 5.27
N PHE A 375 -13.45 12.70 5.54
CA PHE A 375 -14.58 11.80 5.77
C PHE A 375 -15.25 12.00 7.13
N ASP A 376 -16.57 11.87 7.18
CA ASP A 376 -17.37 11.99 8.41
C ASP A 376 -17.43 10.66 9.17
N LYS A 377 -17.54 9.54 8.45
CA LYS A 377 -17.63 8.20 9.04
C LYS A 377 -16.74 7.20 8.33
N TYR A 378 -16.23 6.23 9.10
CA TYR A 378 -15.53 5.06 8.57
C TYR A 378 -16.01 3.77 9.21
N ILE A 379 -16.55 2.88 8.37
CA ILE A 379 -17.10 1.58 8.72
C ILE A 379 -16.11 0.54 8.23
N SER A 380 -15.27 0.04 9.13
CA SER A 380 -14.38 -1.09 8.87
C SER A 380 -14.99 -2.40 9.36
N MET A 381 -14.38 -3.55 9.05
CA MET A 381 -14.86 -4.88 9.45
C MET A 381 -15.15 -5.00 10.96
N GLU A 382 -14.43 -4.26 11.81
CA GLU A 382 -14.68 -4.23 13.26
C GLU A 382 -16.07 -3.70 13.65
N TYR A 383 -16.81 -3.13 12.71
CA TYR A 383 -18.15 -2.56 12.87
C TYR A 383 -19.20 -3.26 12.00
N MET A 384 -18.84 -4.37 11.35
CA MET A 384 -19.72 -5.15 10.47
C MET A 384 -20.16 -6.44 11.15
N ASP A 385 -21.06 -7.15 10.47
CA ASP A 385 -21.42 -8.51 10.81
C ASP A 385 -20.27 -9.49 10.65
N LYS A 386 -20.38 -10.62 11.37
CA LYS A 386 -19.33 -11.65 11.34
C LYS A 386 -19.32 -12.33 9.96
N PRO A 387 -18.16 -12.36 9.27
CA PRO A 387 -18.01 -13.09 8.02
C PRO A 387 -18.48 -14.54 8.15
N THR A 388 -19.18 -15.03 7.14
CA THR A 388 -19.73 -16.39 7.11
C THR A 388 -18.66 -17.42 6.74
N ASN A 389 -17.73 -17.06 5.86
CA ASN A 389 -16.65 -17.90 5.40
C ASN A 389 -15.40 -17.74 6.28
N ALA A 390 -15.38 -18.44 7.41
CA ALA A 390 -14.20 -18.48 8.30
C ALA A 390 -12.95 -19.12 7.67
N ASP A 391 -13.10 -19.84 6.55
CA ASP A 391 -12.02 -20.54 5.85
C ASP A 391 -11.28 -19.66 4.83
N TRP A 392 -11.84 -18.50 4.45
CA TRP A 392 -11.22 -17.57 3.52
C TRP A 392 -10.46 -16.49 4.28
N GLN A 393 -9.21 -16.24 3.86
CA GLN A 393 -8.32 -15.26 4.48
C GLN A 393 -8.88 -13.82 4.42
N TYR A 394 -9.75 -13.54 3.44
CA TYR A 394 -10.35 -12.24 3.17
C TYR A 394 -11.88 -12.39 3.21
N PRO A 395 -12.60 -11.51 3.93
CA PRO A 395 -14.06 -11.56 4.03
C PRO A 395 -14.78 -11.34 2.70
N GLU A 396 -16.03 -11.79 2.62
CA GLU A 396 -16.92 -11.59 1.48
C GLU A 396 -17.28 -10.11 1.29
N ASP A 397 -17.40 -9.66 0.05
CA ASP A 397 -17.69 -8.25 -0.29
C ASP A 397 -19.15 -7.87 -0.01
N VAL A 398 -20.07 -8.84 0.04
CA VAL A 398 -21.48 -8.67 0.44
C VAL A 398 -21.66 -8.12 1.86
N LEU A 399 -20.64 -8.24 2.73
CA LEU A 399 -20.65 -7.61 4.06
C LEU A 399 -20.71 -6.09 4.00
N ASN A 400 -20.36 -5.49 2.85
CA ASN A 400 -20.45 -4.04 2.65
C ASN A 400 -21.88 -3.57 2.37
N ILE A 401 -22.82 -4.46 1.98
CA ILE A 401 -24.19 -4.10 1.58
C ILE A 401 -24.96 -3.47 2.74
N GLU A 402 -25.09 -4.14 3.88
CA GLU A 402 -25.86 -3.61 5.03
C GLU A 402 -25.39 -2.20 5.46
N PRO A 403 -24.08 -1.90 5.62
CA PRO A 403 -23.63 -0.54 5.87
C PRO A 403 -24.03 0.48 4.79
N ILE A 404 -24.04 0.10 3.51
CA ILE A 404 -24.52 0.96 2.40
C ILE A 404 -26.01 1.22 2.54
N GLU A 405 -26.80 0.18 2.81
CA GLU A 405 -28.24 0.28 3.01
C GLU A 405 -28.59 1.20 4.18
N ASP A 406 -27.92 1.03 5.31
CA ASP A 406 -28.10 1.85 6.52
C ASP A 406 -27.76 3.32 6.25
N ILE A 407 -26.72 3.61 5.45
CA ILE A 407 -26.33 4.98 5.10
C ILE A 407 -27.37 5.61 4.18
N ILE A 408 -27.84 4.90 3.16
CA ILE A 408 -28.79 5.46 2.18
C ILE A 408 -30.19 5.63 2.80
N SER A 409 -30.68 4.63 3.53
CA SER A 409 -32.05 4.64 4.07
C SER A 409 -32.28 5.60 5.24
N ASN A 410 -31.22 5.97 6.00
CA ASN A 410 -31.35 6.78 7.22
C ASN A 410 -30.91 8.24 7.07
N ASN A 411 -30.72 8.75 5.84
CA ASN A 411 -30.26 10.12 5.63
C ASN A 411 -31.09 10.86 4.57
N GLU A 412 -31.58 12.05 4.92
CA GLU A 412 -32.29 12.93 3.98
C GLU A 412 -31.33 13.73 3.06
N LYS A 413 -30.02 13.70 3.35
CA LYS A 413 -28.99 14.39 2.57
C LYS A 413 -28.35 13.41 1.59
N PRO A 414 -27.89 13.86 0.42
CA PRO A 414 -27.13 13.00 -0.48
C PRO A 414 -25.89 12.46 0.23
N GLN A 415 -25.59 11.18 -0.01
CA GLN A 415 -24.48 10.47 0.59
C GLN A 415 -23.38 10.23 -0.43
N PHE A 416 -22.14 10.47 0.00
CA PHE A 416 -20.95 9.99 -0.68
C PHE A 416 -20.47 8.76 0.08
N ILE A 417 -20.39 7.64 -0.61
CA ILE A 417 -19.88 6.38 -0.08
C ILE A 417 -18.67 5.99 -0.92
N TYR A 418 -17.51 5.92 -0.28
CA TYR A 418 -16.33 5.31 -0.85
C TYR A 418 -16.18 3.90 -0.25
N ASN A 419 -16.42 2.87 -1.04
CA ASN A 419 -16.32 1.49 -0.60
C ASN A 419 -15.08 0.82 -1.18
N VAL A 420 -14.26 0.21 -0.32
CA VAL A 420 -13.08 -0.55 -0.70
C VAL A 420 -13.34 -2.01 -0.39
N THR A 421 -13.33 -2.85 -1.40
CA THR A 421 -13.58 -4.29 -1.25
C THR A 421 -12.29 -5.08 -0.98
N VAL A 422 -12.36 -6.37 -0.67
CA VAL A 422 -11.15 -7.17 -0.35
C VAL A 422 -11.23 -8.66 -0.74
N GLU A 423 -12.41 -9.17 -1.12
CA GLU A 423 -12.63 -10.62 -1.32
C GLU A 423 -11.67 -11.24 -2.35
N SER A 424 -11.42 -10.53 -3.46
CA SER A 424 -10.52 -10.94 -4.55
C SER A 424 -9.02 -10.72 -4.29
N HIS A 425 -8.63 -10.23 -3.10
CA HIS A 425 -7.23 -10.00 -2.74
C HIS A 425 -6.37 -11.27 -2.91
N GLY A 426 -5.15 -11.06 -3.38
CA GLY A 426 -4.19 -12.10 -3.74
C GLY A 426 -3.65 -12.98 -2.62
N GLY A 427 -2.95 -14.04 -3.04
CA GLY A 427 -2.70 -15.25 -2.29
C GLY A 427 -3.52 -16.40 -2.86
N TYR A 428 -3.34 -16.70 -4.14
CA TYR A 428 -4.14 -17.70 -4.83
C TYR A 428 -3.58 -19.10 -4.58
N SER A 429 -4.47 -20.05 -4.29
CA SER A 429 -4.08 -21.43 -3.99
C SER A 429 -3.43 -22.09 -5.21
N SER A 430 -2.30 -22.76 -5.00
CA SER A 430 -1.70 -23.67 -5.97
C SER A 430 -2.15 -25.13 -5.80
N SER A 431 -3.16 -25.38 -4.95
CA SER A 431 -3.71 -26.72 -4.73
C SER A 431 -4.66 -27.13 -5.85
N ASP A 432 -4.70 -28.42 -6.18
CA ASP A 432 -5.57 -28.94 -7.22
C ASP A 432 -7.06 -28.83 -6.83
N PHE A 433 -7.89 -28.49 -7.82
CA PHE A 433 -9.34 -28.45 -7.72
C PHE A 433 -9.97 -29.71 -8.34
N GLU A 434 -11.13 -30.13 -7.81
CA GLU A 434 -11.87 -31.26 -8.38
C GLU A 434 -12.44 -30.94 -9.76
N ASN A 435 -12.88 -29.70 -9.96
CA ASN A 435 -13.43 -29.21 -11.23
C ASN A 435 -12.84 -27.83 -11.54
N TYR A 436 -12.59 -27.59 -12.83
CA TYR A 436 -12.10 -26.32 -13.33
C TYR A 436 -13.12 -25.66 -14.25
N THR A 437 -13.34 -24.38 -14.04
CA THR A 437 -14.11 -23.49 -14.89
C THR A 437 -13.29 -22.98 -16.06
N VAL A 438 -11.97 -22.84 -15.89
CA VAL A 438 -11.04 -22.34 -16.90
C VAL A 438 -10.26 -23.46 -17.59
N ASP A 439 -10.03 -23.29 -18.88
CA ASP A 439 -9.14 -24.13 -19.68
C ASP A 439 -8.37 -23.30 -20.71
N GLY A 440 -7.21 -23.80 -21.14
CA GLY A 440 -6.29 -23.10 -22.03
C GLY A 440 -4.92 -23.79 -22.12
N ASP A 441 -3.95 -23.16 -22.77
CA ASP A 441 -2.54 -23.59 -22.73
C ASP A 441 -1.92 -23.11 -21.41
N LEU A 442 -2.22 -23.84 -20.33
CA LEU A 442 -1.86 -23.50 -18.95
C LEU A 442 -1.09 -24.64 -18.31
N ASP A 443 -0.06 -24.30 -17.53
CA ASP A 443 0.48 -25.26 -16.57
C ASP A 443 -0.49 -25.49 -15.39
N GLN A 444 -0.22 -26.52 -14.59
CA GLN A 444 -1.14 -26.89 -13.49
C GLN A 444 -1.19 -25.81 -12.39
N GLU A 445 -0.09 -25.08 -12.15
CA GLU A 445 -0.03 -24.03 -11.13
C GLU A 445 -0.84 -22.82 -11.59
N GLU A 446 -0.67 -22.39 -12.84
CA GLU A 446 -1.48 -21.32 -13.45
C GLU A 446 -2.97 -21.67 -13.46
N LYS A 447 -3.31 -22.92 -13.78
CA LYS A 447 -4.70 -23.39 -13.79
C LYS A 447 -5.32 -23.40 -12.40
N ASN A 448 -4.57 -23.79 -11.36
CA ASN A 448 -5.02 -23.75 -9.97
C ASN A 448 -5.21 -22.31 -9.48
N GLU A 449 -4.25 -21.44 -9.78
CA GLU A 449 -4.31 -20.02 -9.41
C GLU A 449 -5.49 -19.31 -10.07
N LEU A 450 -5.69 -19.50 -11.38
CA LEU A 450 -6.83 -18.93 -12.10
C LEU A 450 -8.17 -19.45 -11.57
N GLN A 451 -8.26 -20.75 -11.24
CA GLN A 451 -9.49 -21.29 -10.64
C GLN A 451 -9.78 -20.65 -9.27
N CYS A 452 -8.76 -20.51 -8.42
CA CYS A 452 -8.89 -19.85 -7.13
C CYS A 452 -9.36 -18.39 -7.27
N TYR A 453 -8.82 -17.68 -8.26
CA TYR A 453 -9.22 -16.30 -8.56
C TYR A 453 -10.64 -16.21 -9.13
N ILE A 454 -11.04 -17.14 -10.01
CA ILE A 454 -12.42 -17.24 -10.53
C ILE A 454 -13.44 -17.43 -9.40
N ASP A 455 -13.15 -18.28 -8.42
CA ASP A 455 -14.05 -18.50 -7.29
C ASP A 455 -14.25 -17.22 -6.47
N LYS A 456 -13.21 -16.38 -6.33
CA LYS A 456 -13.31 -15.04 -5.70
C LYS A 456 -14.11 -14.06 -6.56
N LEU A 457 -13.87 -14.04 -7.87
CA LEU A 457 -14.58 -13.15 -8.80
C LEU A 457 -16.09 -13.37 -8.77
N ARG A 458 -16.57 -14.60 -8.55
CA ARG A 458 -17.99 -14.86 -8.39
C ARG A 458 -18.61 -14.16 -7.17
N GLY A 459 -17.87 -14.09 -6.05
CA GLY A 459 -18.31 -13.34 -4.86
C GLY A 459 -18.37 -11.84 -5.12
N VAL A 460 -17.39 -11.31 -5.86
CA VAL A 460 -17.39 -9.91 -6.32
C VAL A 460 -18.58 -9.64 -7.26
N ASP A 461 -18.88 -10.51 -8.22
CA ASP A 461 -20.02 -10.34 -9.13
C ASP A 461 -21.38 -10.38 -8.39
N GLU A 462 -21.51 -11.24 -7.38
CA GLU A 462 -22.70 -11.29 -6.52
C GLU A 462 -22.86 -9.98 -5.72
N TYR A 463 -21.77 -9.46 -5.15
CA TYR A 463 -21.79 -8.15 -4.48
C TYR A 463 -22.23 -7.02 -5.42
N ILE A 464 -21.69 -6.98 -6.65
CA ILE A 464 -22.10 -6.00 -7.67
C ILE A 464 -23.61 -6.09 -7.93
N LYS A 465 -24.12 -7.32 -8.09
CA LYS A 465 -25.52 -7.58 -8.33
C LYS A 465 -26.39 -7.11 -7.16
N GLU A 466 -26.06 -7.48 -5.93
CA GLU A 466 -26.83 -7.11 -4.73
C GLU A 466 -26.88 -5.59 -4.53
N LEU A 467 -25.76 -4.89 -4.71
CA LEU A 467 -25.71 -3.42 -4.57
C LEU A 467 -26.60 -2.73 -5.62
N LEU A 468 -26.53 -3.16 -6.88
CA LEU A 468 -27.35 -2.59 -7.94
C LEU A 468 -28.84 -2.86 -7.71
N ASP A 469 -29.20 -4.10 -7.33
CA ASP A 469 -30.57 -4.48 -7.01
C ASP A 469 -31.13 -3.64 -5.84
N TYR A 470 -30.32 -3.42 -4.79
CA TYR A 470 -30.70 -2.56 -3.66
C TYR A 470 -30.98 -1.12 -4.13
N VAL A 471 -30.03 -0.50 -4.84
CA VAL A 471 -30.16 0.91 -5.26
C VAL A 471 -31.35 1.10 -6.20
N GLU A 472 -31.54 0.20 -7.18
CA GLU A 472 -32.70 0.21 -8.06
C GLU A 472 -34.02 0.08 -7.28
N SER A 473 -34.05 -0.81 -6.28
CA SER A 473 -35.25 -1.02 -5.44
C SER A 473 -35.55 0.14 -4.50
N SER A 474 -34.52 0.85 -4.03
CA SER A 474 -34.66 2.01 -3.15
C SER A 474 -35.32 3.19 -3.85
N GLY A 475 -35.09 3.34 -5.16
CA GLY A 475 -35.54 4.48 -5.96
C GLY A 475 -34.81 5.79 -5.67
N GLU A 476 -33.81 5.78 -4.78
CA GLU A 476 -33.01 6.97 -4.46
C GLU A 476 -32.10 7.33 -5.66
N PRO A 477 -32.11 8.59 -6.13
CA PRO A 477 -31.22 9.03 -7.20
C PRO A 477 -29.77 8.74 -6.85
N THR A 478 -29.08 7.91 -7.64
CA THR A 478 -27.75 7.39 -7.30
C THR A 478 -26.89 7.19 -8.55
N VAL A 479 -25.61 7.55 -8.43
CA VAL A 479 -24.54 7.18 -9.36
C VAL A 479 -23.60 6.21 -8.66
N ILE A 480 -23.30 5.10 -9.32
CA ILE A 480 -22.38 4.07 -8.84
C ILE A 480 -21.24 3.92 -9.84
N ALA A 481 -20.03 4.23 -9.40
CA ALA A 481 -18.80 4.03 -10.16
C ALA A 481 -18.01 2.88 -9.55
N MET A 482 -17.73 1.84 -10.31
CA MET A 482 -16.93 0.70 -9.86
C MET A 482 -15.69 0.56 -10.73
N PHE A 483 -14.53 0.39 -10.10
CA PHE A 483 -13.26 0.23 -10.81
C PHE A 483 -12.36 -0.78 -10.12
N GLY A 484 -11.61 -1.56 -10.90
CA GLY A 484 -10.49 -2.34 -10.37
C GLY A 484 -9.37 -1.42 -9.89
N ASP A 485 -8.80 -1.66 -8.71
CA ASP A 485 -7.70 -0.83 -8.22
C ASP A 485 -6.35 -1.15 -8.86
N HIS A 486 -6.15 -2.42 -9.21
CA HIS A 486 -5.05 -2.93 -10.03
C HIS A 486 -5.38 -4.34 -10.51
N LEU A 487 -4.62 -4.84 -11.48
CA LEU A 487 -4.72 -6.24 -11.88
C LEU A 487 -4.16 -7.17 -10.80
N PRO A 488 -4.68 -8.41 -10.70
CA PRO A 488 -4.16 -9.43 -9.79
C PRO A 488 -2.76 -9.87 -10.24
N SER A 489 -1.89 -10.22 -9.28
CA SER A 489 -0.56 -10.77 -9.59
C SER A 489 -0.65 -12.27 -9.93
N LEU A 490 -1.19 -12.58 -11.09
CA LEU A 490 -1.32 -13.96 -11.59
C LEU A 490 -0.03 -14.39 -12.28
N LYS A 491 0.40 -15.64 -12.06
CA LYS A 491 1.58 -16.25 -12.68
C LYS A 491 1.58 -16.11 -14.20
N ILE A 492 0.47 -16.40 -14.86
CA ILE A 492 0.34 -16.28 -16.33
C ILE A 492 0.67 -14.88 -16.85
N ILE A 493 0.29 -13.82 -16.12
CA ILE A 493 0.58 -12.43 -16.49
C ILE A 493 2.02 -12.07 -16.14
N ASN A 494 2.50 -12.56 -14.99
CA ASN A 494 3.87 -12.31 -14.51
C ASN A 494 4.93 -12.98 -15.41
N ASP A 495 4.63 -14.16 -15.95
CA ASP A 495 5.53 -14.92 -16.81
C ASP A 495 5.58 -14.35 -18.23
N ASP A 496 4.44 -13.86 -18.76
CA ASP A 496 4.37 -13.23 -20.07
C ASP A 496 3.26 -12.16 -20.14
N GLU A 497 3.61 -10.88 -20.04
CA GLU A 497 2.65 -9.77 -20.14
C GLU A 497 1.95 -9.70 -21.51
N SER A 498 2.50 -10.33 -22.56
CA SER A 498 1.90 -10.32 -23.90
C SER A 498 0.64 -11.19 -24.03
N VAL A 499 0.32 -11.99 -23.01
CA VAL A 499 -0.97 -12.70 -22.93
C VAL A 499 -2.14 -11.74 -22.83
N LEU A 500 -1.93 -10.52 -22.32
CA LEU A 500 -2.96 -9.48 -22.25
C LEU A 500 -3.29 -8.95 -23.65
N LYS A 501 -4.58 -8.89 -24.01
CA LYS A 501 -5.06 -8.37 -25.29
C LYS A 501 -4.64 -6.92 -25.56
N ASP A 502 -4.57 -6.11 -24.51
CA ASP A 502 -4.16 -4.72 -24.53
C ASP A 502 -2.65 -4.51 -24.31
N GLY A 503 -1.93 -5.56 -23.89
CA GLY A 503 -0.49 -5.53 -23.60
C GLY A 503 -0.10 -4.57 -22.47
N ASN A 504 -1.01 -4.25 -21.55
CA ASN A 504 -0.76 -3.30 -20.48
C ASN A 504 -1.41 -3.72 -19.15
N LYS A 505 -0.58 -4.22 -18.23
CA LYS A 505 -1.03 -4.67 -16.90
C LYS A 505 -1.49 -3.55 -15.94
N TYR A 506 -1.39 -2.28 -16.35
CA TYR A 506 -1.80 -1.10 -15.57
C TYR A 506 -3.15 -0.53 -16.02
N LEU A 507 -3.89 -1.22 -16.88
CA LEU A 507 -5.26 -0.84 -17.27
C LEU A 507 -6.26 -1.64 -16.45
N ALA A 508 -7.00 -0.99 -15.55
CA ALA A 508 -8.05 -1.61 -14.76
C ALA A 508 -9.43 -1.35 -15.36
N ASP A 509 -10.30 -2.36 -15.32
CA ASP A 509 -11.67 -2.27 -15.83
C ASP A 509 -12.52 -1.37 -14.92
N PHE A 510 -13.39 -0.53 -15.51
CA PHE A 510 -14.39 0.23 -14.75
C PHE A 510 -15.73 0.33 -15.48
N PHE A 511 -16.78 0.60 -14.71
CA PHE A 511 -18.04 1.12 -15.22
C PHE A 511 -18.63 2.19 -14.30
N ILE A 512 -19.49 3.05 -14.87
CA ILE A 512 -20.30 4.03 -14.15
C ILE A 512 -21.76 3.79 -14.53
N TRP A 513 -22.53 3.27 -13.58
CA TRP A 513 -23.96 3.03 -13.67
C TRP A 513 -24.73 4.09 -12.90
N ASP A 514 -25.96 4.40 -13.32
CA ASP A 514 -26.83 5.33 -12.63
C ASP A 514 -28.31 5.05 -12.92
N ASN A 515 -29.19 5.48 -12.01
CA ASN A 515 -30.64 5.44 -12.18
C ASN A 515 -31.26 6.81 -12.52
N ILE A 516 -30.44 7.79 -12.93
CA ILE A 516 -30.86 9.17 -13.23
C ILE A 516 -30.81 9.51 -14.74
N GLY A 517 -30.32 8.59 -15.57
CA GLY A 517 -30.25 8.70 -17.03
C GLY A 517 -29.05 9.47 -17.55
N LEU A 518 -27.86 9.32 -16.97
CA LEU A 518 -26.64 9.97 -17.48
C LEU A 518 -26.26 9.46 -18.90
N PRO A 519 -25.60 10.30 -19.72
CA PRO A 519 -25.05 9.86 -21.00
C PRO A 519 -24.01 8.76 -20.84
N LYS A 520 -24.11 7.74 -21.71
CA LYS A 520 -23.26 6.55 -21.69
C LYS A 520 -22.14 6.66 -22.72
N GLU A 521 -20.91 6.43 -22.31
CA GLU A 521 -19.72 6.59 -23.14
C GLU A 521 -18.72 5.45 -22.91
N ASN A 522 -17.98 5.05 -23.96
CA ASN A 522 -16.79 4.23 -23.81
C ASN A 522 -15.57 5.16 -23.79
N VAL A 523 -14.85 5.20 -22.67
CA VAL A 523 -13.78 6.18 -22.45
C VAL A 523 -12.69 5.58 -21.57
N ASN A 524 -11.43 5.89 -21.89
CA ASN A 524 -10.29 5.57 -21.05
C ASN A 524 -9.75 6.86 -20.43
N MET A 525 -9.29 6.81 -19.18
CA MET A 525 -8.73 7.96 -18.47
C MET A 525 -7.68 7.53 -17.45
N GLU A 526 -6.87 8.47 -16.96
CA GLU A 526 -5.97 8.21 -15.82
C GLU A 526 -6.78 8.17 -14.52
N ALA A 527 -6.31 7.44 -13.50
CA ALA A 527 -7.05 7.29 -12.25
C ALA A 527 -7.28 8.63 -11.52
N GLU A 528 -6.36 9.60 -11.63
CA GLU A 528 -6.53 10.95 -11.09
C GLU A 528 -7.66 11.76 -11.76
N GLU A 529 -8.09 11.38 -12.96
CA GLU A 529 -9.15 12.07 -13.70
C GLU A 529 -10.55 11.51 -13.37
N PHE A 530 -10.63 10.34 -12.74
CA PHE A 530 -11.87 9.57 -12.61
C PHE A 530 -12.98 10.32 -11.86
N THR A 531 -12.65 10.93 -10.71
CA THR A 531 -13.64 11.68 -9.94
C THR A 531 -13.98 13.03 -10.57
N THR A 532 -13.04 13.63 -11.31
CA THR A 532 -13.33 14.81 -12.14
C THR A 532 -14.40 14.49 -13.18
N TYR A 533 -14.27 13.35 -13.87
CA TYR A 533 -15.24 12.92 -14.86
C TYR A 533 -16.65 12.73 -14.25
N ILE A 534 -16.75 12.08 -13.08
CA ILE A 534 -18.04 11.89 -12.38
C ILE A 534 -18.66 13.25 -12.01
N LEU A 535 -17.86 14.16 -11.43
CA LEU A 535 -18.33 15.49 -11.06
C LEU A 535 -18.79 16.32 -12.28
N GLU A 536 -18.09 16.21 -13.41
CA GLU A 536 -18.47 16.86 -14.67
C GLU A 536 -19.84 16.37 -15.15
N LYS A 537 -20.09 15.04 -15.16
CA LYS A 537 -21.39 14.47 -15.56
C LYS A 537 -22.54 14.90 -14.65
N LEU A 538 -22.24 15.23 -13.39
CA LEU A 538 -23.19 15.74 -12.41
C LEU A 538 -23.34 17.27 -12.43
N ASN A 539 -22.64 17.98 -13.34
CA ASN A 539 -22.55 19.44 -13.36
C ASN A 539 -22.06 20.04 -12.02
N MET A 540 -21.14 19.34 -11.36
CA MET A 540 -20.50 19.77 -10.11
C MET A 540 -19.09 20.24 -10.43
N VAL A 541 -18.86 21.55 -10.45
CA VAL A 541 -17.53 22.12 -10.71
C VAL A 541 -17.00 22.73 -9.42
N ALA A 542 -16.20 21.97 -8.68
CA ALA A 542 -15.57 22.42 -7.45
C ALA A 542 -14.29 21.64 -7.15
N GLY A 543 -13.47 22.20 -6.27
CA GLY A 543 -12.15 21.65 -5.92
C GLY A 543 -11.04 22.14 -6.83
N VAL A 544 -9.81 22.13 -6.34
CA VAL A 544 -8.63 22.58 -7.09
C VAL A 544 -8.35 21.61 -8.23
N MET A 545 -8.17 20.32 -7.92
CA MET A 545 -7.76 19.34 -8.92
C MET A 545 -8.84 19.07 -9.97
N PRO A 546 -10.13 18.86 -9.62
CA PRO A 546 -11.15 18.66 -10.65
C PRO A 546 -11.31 19.87 -11.59
N THR A 547 -11.19 21.09 -11.05
CA THR A 547 -11.22 22.28 -11.90
C THR A 547 -9.99 22.35 -12.81
N PHE A 548 -8.80 22.04 -12.29
CA PHE A 548 -7.57 22.00 -13.09
C PHE A 548 -7.62 20.94 -14.20
N HIS A 549 -8.01 19.70 -13.89
CA HIS A 549 -8.14 18.63 -14.87
C HIS A 549 -9.15 18.99 -15.96
N ASN A 550 -10.31 19.53 -15.60
CA ASN A 550 -11.32 19.87 -16.60
C ASN A 550 -10.91 21.08 -17.47
N ALA A 551 -10.35 22.11 -16.85
CA ALA A 551 -9.92 23.33 -17.51
C ALA A 551 -8.74 23.06 -18.45
N CYS A 552 -7.66 22.50 -17.92
CA CYS A 552 -6.35 22.54 -18.55
C CYS A 552 -5.96 21.25 -19.28
N LYS A 553 -6.85 20.24 -19.40
CA LYS A 553 -6.54 18.93 -20.02
C LYS A 553 -5.93 19.02 -21.42
N ASP A 554 -6.28 20.06 -22.18
CA ASP A 554 -5.84 20.26 -23.56
C ASP A 554 -4.67 21.29 -23.65
N ASP A 555 -4.16 21.81 -22.53
CA ASP A 555 -3.00 22.72 -22.49
C ASP A 555 -1.70 21.96 -22.77
N GLU A 556 -0.84 22.56 -23.59
CA GLU A 556 0.51 22.04 -23.89
C GLU A 556 1.38 21.89 -22.62
N ASN A 557 1.14 22.70 -21.58
CA ASN A 557 1.89 22.69 -20.31
C ASN A 557 1.19 21.93 -19.19
N TYR A 558 0.13 21.18 -19.48
CA TYR A 558 -0.68 20.48 -18.48
C TYR A 558 0.16 19.68 -17.48
N LYS A 559 1.16 18.92 -17.96
CA LYS A 559 1.98 18.05 -17.11
C LYS A 559 2.91 18.84 -16.19
N GLU A 560 3.52 19.91 -16.69
CA GLU A 560 4.38 20.79 -15.91
C GLU A 560 3.58 21.57 -14.86
N ASP A 561 2.41 22.08 -15.23
CA ASP A 561 1.53 22.81 -14.32
C ASP A 561 0.91 21.89 -13.26
N PHE A 562 0.60 20.64 -13.64
CA PHE A 562 0.16 19.61 -12.69
C PHE A 562 1.26 19.29 -11.66
N GLU A 563 2.51 19.07 -12.10
CA GLU A 563 3.64 18.83 -11.18
C GLU A 563 3.81 19.99 -10.18
N LEU A 564 3.75 21.23 -10.67
CA LEU A 564 3.86 22.44 -9.85
C LEU A 564 2.72 22.55 -8.83
N LEU A 565 1.48 22.34 -9.28
CA LEU A 565 0.28 22.45 -8.47
C LEU A 565 0.25 21.38 -7.38
N GLN A 566 0.52 20.12 -7.74
CA GLN A 566 0.62 19.03 -6.77
C GLN A 566 1.73 19.28 -5.74
N TYR A 567 2.90 19.76 -6.19
CA TYR A 567 3.97 20.12 -5.28
C TYR A 567 3.52 21.21 -4.29
N ASP A 568 2.84 22.26 -4.76
CA ASP A 568 2.31 23.33 -3.92
C ASP A 568 1.32 22.82 -2.86
N MET A 569 0.43 21.91 -3.25
CA MET A 569 -0.63 21.34 -2.40
C MET A 569 -0.07 20.41 -1.31
N LEU A 570 0.92 19.57 -1.66
CA LEU A 570 1.44 18.53 -0.77
C LEU A 570 2.67 18.95 0.04
N PHE A 571 3.59 19.71 -0.56
CA PHE A 571 4.93 19.94 0.00
C PHE A 571 5.32 21.42 0.09
N GLY A 572 4.72 22.26 -0.74
CA GLY A 572 5.05 23.66 -0.87
C GLY A 572 4.36 24.57 0.15
N ASN A 573 4.22 25.83 -0.24
CA ASN A 573 3.67 26.92 0.56
C ASN A 573 2.15 27.06 0.43
N LYS A 574 1.48 26.19 -0.33
CA LYS A 574 0.02 26.24 -0.58
C LYS A 574 -0.42 27.60 -1.12
N TYR A 575 0.30 28.13 -2.11
CA TYR A 575 -0.05 29.37 -2.80
C TYR A 575 -1.42 29.28 -3.48
N ILE A 576 -1.83 28.12 -4.00
CA ILE A 576 -3.13 27.97 -4.66
C ILE A 576 -4.31 28.36 -3.75
N LEU A 577 -4.17 28.08 -2.44
CA LEU A 577 -5.16 28.38 -1.40
C LEU A 577 -5.12 29.84 -0.90
N ASN A 578 -4.15 30.66 -1.35
CA ASN A 578 -3.97 32.06 -0.94
C ASN A 578 -4.03 32.28 0.58
N GLU A 579 -4.98 33.09 1.08
CA GLU A 579 -5.16 33.39 2.50
C GLU A 579 -5.83 32.23 3.27
N ASN A 580 -6.46 31.29 2.56
CA ASN A 580 -7.15 30.13 3.12
C ASN A 580 -6.22 28.90 3.22
N LYS A 581 -4.95 29.07 3.61
CA LYS A 581 -3.99 27.95 3.71
C LYS A 581 -4.44 26.83 4.66
N ASN A 582 -5.35 27.14 5.57
CA ASN A 582 -5.95 26.21 6.52
C ASN A 582 -7.40 25.84 6.13
N LYS A 583 -7.80 25.96 4.85
CA LYS A 583 -9.16 25.61 4.40
C LYS A 583 -9.55 24.19 4.82
N TYR A 584 -8.62 23.25 4.68
CA TYR A 584 -8.83 21.84 5.01
C TYR A 584 -8.27 21.54 6.39
N GLU A 585 -9.15 21.12 7.29
CA GLU A 585 -8.81 20.68 8.64
C GLU A 585 -9.26 19.24 8.84
N LYS A 586 -8.47 18.50 9.61
CA LYS A 586 -8.77 17.10 9.95
C LYS A 586 -10.17 17.00 10.57
N THR A 587 -11.03 16.16 10.00
CA THR A 587 -12.39 15.95 10.51
C THR A 587 -12.37 15.16 11.82
N ASN A 588 -13.42 15.36 12.62
CA ASN A 588 -13.72 14.50 13.76
C ASN A 588 -14.50 13.26 13.30
N MET A 589 -13.83 12.43 12.49
CA MET A 589 -14.42 11.23 11.90
C MET A 589 -14.91 10.26 12.99
N LYS A 590 -16.10 9.71 12.80
CA LYS A 590 -16.67 8.65 13.65
C LYS A 590 -16.36 7.27 13.08
N MET A 591 -15.97 6.33 13.92
CA MET A 591 -15.85 4.93 13.52
C MET A 591 -17.19 4.22 13.71
N GLY A 592 -17.62 3.46 12.69
CA GLY A 592 -18.91 2.76 12.68
C GLY A 592 -20.13 3.67 12.50
N LEU A 593 -21.30 3.04 12.31
CA LEU A 593 -22.59 3.74 12.18
C LEU A 593 -23.29 3.94 13.53
N LYS A 594 -23.13 2.98 14.44
CA LYS A 594 -23.81 2.91 15.74
C LYS A 594 -22.80 3.19 16.86
N GLU A 595 -23.18 4.02 17.83
CA GLU A 595 -22.33 4.33 18.98
C GLU A 595 -22.32 3.17 19.99
N ILE A 596 -21.13 2.78 20.45
CA ILE A 596 -20.97 1.71 21.44
C ILE A 596 -21.03 2.33 22.84
N THR A 597 -21.96 1.85 23.65
CA THR A 597 -22.19 2.36 25.01
C THR A 597 -21.94 1.27 26.03
N LEU A 598 -21.45 1.66 27.21
CA LEU A 598 -21.31 0.79 28.36
C LEU A 598 -22.25 1.29 29.46
N ASN A 599 -23.27 0.49 29.77
CA ASN A 599 -24.34 0.87 30.68
C ASN A 599 -24.08 0.37 32.11
N ASN A 600 -23.62 -0.88 32.27
CA ASN A 600 -23.40 -1.48 33.58
C ASN A 600 -22.33 -2.58 33.56
N TYR A 601 -21.85 -2.97 34.73
CA TYR A 601 -21.02 -4.16 34.92
C TYR A 601 -21.44 -4.93 36.18
N ASP A 602 -21.19 -6.24 36.20
CA ASP A 602 -21.40 -7.13 37.33
C ASP A 602 -20.25 -8.13 37.42
N ILE A 603 -19.85 -8.48 38.64
CA ILE A 603 -18.79 -9.48 38.88
C ILE A 603 -19.38 -10.58 39.77
N LYS A 604 -19.55 -11.77 39.20
CA LYS A 604 -20.05 -12.97 39.90
C LYS A 604 -19.23 -14.18 39.48
N ASP A 605 -18.90 -15.02 40.46
CA ASP A 605 -18.20 -16.30 40.24
C ASP A 605 -16.93 -16.16 39.37
N ASP A 606 -16.13 -15.13 39.65
CA ASP A 606 -14.89 -14.77 38.93
C ASP A 606 -15.10 -14.45 37.43
N ILE A 607 -16.32 -14.10 37.02
CA ILE A 607 -16.68 -13.62 35.69
C ILE A 607 -17.13 -12.16 35.79
N LEU A 608 -16.50 -11.29 35.00
CA LEU A 608 -16.94 -9.93 34.77
C LEU A 608 -17.87 -9.93 33.57
N THR A 609 -19.13 -9.53 33.78
CA THR A 609 -20.12 -9.29 32.74
C THR A 609 -20.30 -7.79 32.58
N VAL A 610 -20.24 -7.30 31.35
CA VAL A 610 -20.59 -5.92 31.03
C VAL A 610 -21.82 -5.89 30.12
N THR A 611 -22.70 -4.94 30.36
CA THR A 611 -23.91 -4.73 29.55
C THR A 611 -23.94 -3.33 28.95
N GLY A 612 -24.36 -3.22 27.70
CA GLY A 612 -24.34 -1.98 26.93
C GLY A 612 -25.14 -2.10 25.64
N ASP A 613 -24.82 -1.27 24.66
CA ASP A 613 -25.50 -1.26 23.36
C ASP A 613 -24.48 -1.35 22.21
N ASN A 614 -24.89 -2.00 21.11
CA ASN A 614 -24.15 -2.13 19.85
C ASN A 614 -22.80 -2.85 19.97
N PHE A 615 -22.71 -3.85 20.83
CA PHE A 615 -21.55 -4.76 20.84
C PHE A 615 -21.61 -5.70 19.64
N ASN A 616 -20.45 -6.17 19.19
CA ASN A 616 -20.34 -7.20 18.17
C ASN A 616 -19.19 -8.16 18.48
N TYR A 617 -18.96 -9.12 17.59
CA TYR A 617 -17.94 -10.15 17.74
C TYR A 617 -16.48 -9.62 17.81
N LYS A 618 -16.25 -8.34 17.45
CA LYS A 618 -14.95 -7.66 17.52
C LYS A 618 -14.80 -6.77 18.76
N SER A 619 -15.87 -6.56 19.53
CA SER A 619 -15.85 -5.80 20.77
C SER A 619 -15.02 -6.49 21.85
N LYS A 620 -14.14 -5.73 22.52
CA LYS A 620 -13.33 -6.22 23.65
C LYS A 620 -13.53 -5.37 24.90
N ILE A 621 -13.56 -6.03 26.05
CA ILE A 621 -13.54 -5.39 27.37
C ILE A 621 -12.14 -4.84 27.62
N ILE A 622 -12.08 -3.59 28.08
CA ILE A 622 -10.85 -2.89 28.44
C ILE A 622 -10.93 -2.57 29.93
N ILE A 623 -9.93 -3.03 30.69
CA ILE A 623 -9.83 -2.79 32.13
C ILE A 623 -8.53 -2.05 32.43
N ASN A 624 -8.61 -0.88 33.08
CA ASN A 624 -7.46 -0.03 33.38
C ASN A 624 -6.60 0.27 32.14
N GLY A 625 -7.25 0.46 30.99
CA GLY A 625 -6.58 0.67 29.70
C GLY A 625 -5.92 -0.57 29.09
N LYS A 626 -6.17 -1.78 29.62
CA LYS A 626 -5.66 -3.04 29.05
C LYS A 626 -6.81 -3.86 28.47
N ILE A 627 -6.66 -4.22 27.20
CA ILE A 627 -7.57 -5.12 26.48
C ILE A 627 -7.55 -6.49 27.14
N LYS A 628 -8.73 -7.09 27.28
CA LYS A 628 -8.96 -8.40 27.89
C LYS A 628 -9.49 -9.39 26.88
N GLU A 629 -9.13 -10.66 27.08
CA GLU A 629 -9.87 -11.71 26.39
C GLU A 629 -11.34 -11.63 26.75
N THR A 630 -12.17 -11.59 25.72
CA THR A 630 -13.59 -11.24 25.83
C THR A 630 -14.40 -12.23 25.03
N ASN A 631 -15.42 -12.80 25.68
CA ASN A 631 -16.43 -13.62 25.03
C ASN A 631 -17.63 -12.74 24.67
N PHE A 632 -17.94 -12.68 23.38
CA PHE A 632 -19.16 -12.07 22.87
C PHE A 632 -20.36 -13.00 23.15
N ILE A 633 -21.37 -12.49 23.84
CA ILE A 633 -22.61 -13.24 24.12
C ILE A 633 -23.70 -12.80 23.13
N ASP A 634 -23.97 -11.50 23.10
CA ASP A 634 -24.94 -10.85 22.22
C ASP A 634 -24.62 -9.35 22.09
N GLU A 635 -25.41 -8.63 21.31
CA GLU A 635 -25.24 -7.19 21.02
C GLU A 635 -25.30 -6.26 22.24
N ASN A 636 -25.72 -6.79 23.40
CA ASN A 636 -25.81 -6.04 24.65
C ASN A 636 -24.90 -6.58 25.75
N THR A 637 -24.23 -7.72 25.56
CA THR A 637 -23.55 -8.45 26.64
C THR A 637 -22.19 -9.00 26.24
N LEU A 638 -21.16 -8.65 27.01
CA LEU A 638 -19.81 -9.23 26.91
C LEU A 638 -19.36 -9.80 28.26
N THR A 639 -18.49 -10.80 28.23
CA THR A 639 -17.92 -11.39 29.45
C THR A 639 -16.41 -11.59 29.36
N THR A 640 -15.72 -11.54 30.51
CA THR A 640 -14.30 -11.90 30.64
C THR A 640 -14.01 -12.56 31.98
N THR A 641 -13.06 -13.49 32.00
CA THR A 641 -12.50 -14.10 33.22
C THR A 641 -11.16 -13.45 33.62
N GLU A 642 -10.61 -12.54 32.82
CA GLU A 642 -9.33 -11.88 33.08
C GLU A 642 -9.46 -10.65 34.01
N ILE A 643 -9.93 -10.89 35.23
CA ILE A 643 -10.22 -9.83 36.20
C ILE A 643 -8.96 -9.49 37.02
N PRO A 644 -8.40 -8.27 36.92
CA PRO A 644 -7.29 -7.86 37.77
C PRO A 644 -7.76 -7.59 39.21
N SER A 645 -6.87 -7.79 40.18
CA SER A 645 -7.13 -7.54 41.61
C SER A 645 -7.56 -6.10 41.97
N ASN A 646 -7.31 -5.12 41.10
CA ASN A 646 -7.74 -3.74 41.27
C ASN A 646 -8.30 -3.22 39.95
N ILE A 647 -9.59 -2.90 39.93
CA ILE A 647 -10.31 -2.34 38.78
C ILE A 647 -10.60 -0.89 39.11
N LYS A 648 -10.07 0.04 38.31
CA LYS A 648 -10.31 1.48 38.45
C LYS A 648 -11.32 1.96 37.41
N ASN A 649 -11.22 1.44 36.19
CA ASN A 649 -12.13 1.76 35.12
C ASN A 649 -12.37 0.56 34.20
N ILE A 650 -13.57 0.53 33.64
CA ILE A 650 -13.99 -0.42 32.61
C ILE A 650 -14.51 0.39 31.42
N SER A 651 -14.18 -0.05 30.21
CA SER A 651 -14.79 0.40 28.96
C SER A 651 -14.86 -0.77 27.98
N VAL A 652 -15.61 -0.60 26.88
CA VAL A 652 -15.60 -1.52 25.75
C VAL A 652 -14.98 -0.79 24.57
N GLY A 653 -14.12 -1.46 23.82
CA GLY A 653 -13.49 -0.88 22.63
C GLY A 653 -13.57 -1.79 21.43
N GLN A 654 -13.55 -1.18 20.25
CA GLN A 654 -13.35 -1.88 18.99
C GLN A 654 -11.87 -1.94 18.68
N ILE A 655 -11.37 -3.16 18.53
CA ILE A 655 -9.95 -3.43 18.46
C ILE A 655 -9.61 -3.88 17.04
N GLY A 656 -8.87 -3.03 16.35
CA GLY A 656 -8.25 -3.40 15.09
C GLY A 656 -6.93 -4.12 15.29
N LYS A 657 -6.24 -4.36 14.18
CA LYS A 657 -4.94 -5.02 14.11
C LYS A 657 -3.91 -4.48 15.11
N TYR A 658 -3.12 -5.38 15.70
CA TYR A 658 -2.08 -5.07 16.70
C TYR A 658 -2.60 -4.42 17.97
N ASP A 659 -3.77 -4.85 18.44
CA ASP A 659 -4.40 -4.34 19.67
C ASP A 659 -4.65 -2.83 19.62
N LYS A 660 -4.82 -2.27 18.41
CA LYS A 660 -5.09 -0.84 18.24
C LYS A 660 -6.55 -0.58 18.54
N ILE A 661 -6.81 0.26 19.54
CA ILE A 661 -8.15 0.73 19.87
C ILE A 661 -8.58 1.73 18.78
N LEU A 662 -9.58 1.36 17.98
CA LEU A 662 -10.16 2.21 16.93
C LEU A 662 -11.17 3.20 17.51
N SER A 663 -11.99 2.73 18.45
CA SER A 663 -12.93 3.55 19.22
C SER A 663 -13.18 2.92 20.59
N SER A 664 -13.78 3.66 21.51
CA SER A 664 -14.16 3.17 22.83
C SER A 664 -15.48 3.78 23.28
N SER A 665 -16.22 3.01 24.07
CA SER A 665 -17.40 3.46 24.78
C SER A 665 -17.06 4.51 25.84
N ASN A 666 -18.09 5.05 26.48
CA ASN A 666 -17.96 5.68 27.79
C ASN A 666 -17.31 4.71 28.80
N SER A 667 -16.66 5.27 29.83
CA SER A 667 -16.00 4.49 30.87
C SER A 667 -16.76 4.53 32.19
N LEU A 668 -16.86 3.38 32.86
CA LEU A 668 -17.38 3.27 34.22
C LEU A 668 -16.21 3.28 35.21
N GLU A 669 -16.14 4.32 36.04
CA GLU A 669 -15.17 4.39 37.15
C GLU A 669 -15.66 3.56 38.35
N ILE A 670 -14.75 2.75 38.90
CA ILE A 670 -15.01 1.93 40.07
C ILE A 670 -14.32 2.57 41.28
N LYS A 671 -15.09 2.84 42.32
CA LYS A 671 -14.63 3.48 43.56
C LYS A 671 -13.98 2.53 44.54
#